data_AF-F9WLS6-F1
#
_entry.id   AF-F9WLS6-F1
#
_cell.length_a   1.000
_cell.length_b   1.000
_cell.length_c   1.000
_cell.angle_alpha   90.00
_cell.angle_beta   90.00
_cell.angle_gamma   90.00
#
_symmetry.space_group_name_H-M   'P 1'
#
loop_
_entity.id
_entity.type
_entity.pdbx_description
1 polymer ?
#
loop_
_entity_poly.entity_id
_entity_poly.type
_entity_poly.pdbx_seq_one_letter_code
_entity_poly.pdbx_strand_id
1 'polypeptide(L)'
;MRTNPHSDAARLLLLLFCCVVTCRVTCGQKSNDKKSIEGQKEREKIFLCGASDLYVRWNVTFGALQKRAENVSATAKKMRDNRQLYVNETEAESVASDAISKIAHVLSNTSKALNVNRGFMDGIERDFFNAFEAIKDNPDKYVYGHSNLNDEMVSKRTSEVLAFFKNISKLYTECKNKSGLNVTVESLEREVMVKVDNVTDDLSTWKDKQVAEWEGAKKNVSVWLENMKNHTEKSGSSKSKNIWEYDVTIWSIIEKDCRRVHKVDHSNSSVGATIVNSSRLNLLRHLNDIANNATTESSIMENGCESMYNLFRDYVSIINRTEAEKKKLVIDLCIKIEKEPQTMKNCTANRTSLKWIKHRFNETVHEMVGRMHNSLTQLIAVEKKVLTKVGNLIVNKRDAICNDSKRFNSMNVTLRDVYNKRYSAASSIHALNASIVKGQLEAEKALGSSKAAVERISMIESIADGSPTQINEARDGYAEVERTVHQVLEIKAEAEKLLNGANGKHEKVDGEKRDLESALGTEESHLKINGDKIIKALRLLKGNVAEFDSVEKLCSASFKAPSVPIDVATNIMSELSNVNSSTTLAATEEKAKDYEKHIEELKALYTKLDEYKRTINGNATEAAKSAAKTEEMSKTAEDAAATTASDQIKEKGKMLCAADSGLAALSSKIKEAVKQQEDLSLKLSVASTQSAKAMYNATEAEKSCQISSKVVEGAKRYVHAVDDVGLMHATNVSCMSSIASVIRKSKEAVDTIASVNKTMQTAENAQKNANDLFNEENTRLEAAKSNFTEMLKSISVVSSEPVNVCDTNNFKSKSPTLESLTMAVTLLRSINTINVENVNKSVEQYGALIANAKAGADIATVRSREAKGSAENSTKFATEADEVARSVLKQALAKQKERLCNAAAKLKEVNRNTAALRDHANSMKTDATEHLRRAAAAGRSAEDAVAHAVAAEVHAGKVVEEYQLTTEAVKKTKAEIRHAMKSAAVLLRENEEHLNKINSSFEGALKNVSNGTCNIVVNVCSTATDNCTIVAELEESLRTIEGIDALMNVTAAINGLARLMMNDALIESQLKAADAHASAAEAAAVEAHAAAKNAQCTPLYMQLLHALGNFRSV
;
A
#
# COMPACT_ATOMS: atom_id res chain seq x y z
N MET A 1 -50.33 89.37 -17.75
CA MET A 1 -49.23 89.56 -16.78
C MET A 1 -49.48 88.56 -15.65
N ARG A 2 -48.98 87.32 -15.67
CA ARG A 2 -47.61 86.84 -15.39
C ARG A 2 -47.02 87.41 -14.10
N THR A 3 -47.23 86.71 -12.99
CA THR A 3 -46.22 86.43 -11.94
C THR A 3 -46.55 85.09 -11.26
N ASN A 4 -45.49 84.30 -11.04
CA ASN A 4 -45.45 82.87 -10.74
C ASN A 4 -45.78 82.53 -9.27
N PRO A 5 -46.63 81.53 -8.96
CA PRO A 5 -46.79 80.99 -7.60
C PRO A 5 -45.73 79.93 -7.23
N HIS A 6 -44.76 79.63 -8.11
CA HIS A 6 -43.76 78.58 -7.90
C HIS A 6 -42.57 78.97 -6.99
N SER A 7 -42.49 80.19 -6.46
CA SER A 7 -41.33 80.63 -5.65
C SER A 7 -41.54 80.49 -4.13
N ASP A 8 -42.78 80.61 -3.63
CA ASP A 8 -43.06 80.51 -2.20
C ASP A 8 -43.29 79.07 -1.73
N ALA A 9 -43.82 78.20 -2.60
CA ALA A 9 -43.90 76.77 -2.33
C ALA A 9 -42.50 76.14 -2.25
N ALA A 10 -41.53 76.59 -3.05
CA ALA A 10 -40.15 76.10 -3.02
C ALA A 10 -39.38 76.58 -1.79
N ARG A 11 -39.63 77.81 -1.29
CA ARG A 11 -39.03 78.30 -0.03
C ARG A 11 -39.64 77.66 1.21
N LEU A 12 -40.95 77.38 1.21
CA LEU A 12 -41.60 76.64 2.29
C LEU A 12 -41.22 75.15 2.27
N LEU A 13 -41.06 74.55 1.09
CA LEU A 13 -40.53 73.18 0.95
C LEU A 13 -39.06 73.10 1.33
N LEU A 14 -38.20 74.10 1.08
CA LEU A 14 -36.81 74.09 1.55
C LEU A 14 -36.71 74.29 3.07
N LEU A 15 -37.57 75.11 3.68
CA LEU A 15 -37.65 75.28 5.13
C LEU A 15 -38.23 74.05 5.83
N LEU A 16 -39.25 73.41 5.24
CA LEU A 16 -39.79 72.14 5.73
C LEU A 16 -38.84 70.97 5.49
N PHE A 17 -38.07 70.93 4.40
CA PHE A 17 -37.05 69.91 4.18
C PHE A 17 -35.85 70.09 5.14
N CYS A 18 -35.46 71.34 5.44
CA CYS A 18 -34.46 71.60 6.48
C CYS A 18 -34.97 71.21 7.88
N CYS A 19 -36.24 71.44 8.23
CA CYS A 19 -36.79 71.01 9.53
C CYS A 19 -37.08 69.50 9.61
N VAL A 20 -37.49 68.84 8.53
CA VAL A 20 -37.77 67.39 8.51
C VAL A 20 -36.48 66.56 8.41
N VAL A 21 -35.41 67.11 7.80
CA VAL A 21 -34.08 66.45 7.79
C VAL A 21 -33.27 66.75 9.05
N THR A 22 -33.59 67.80 9.84
CA THR A 22 -32.87 68.10 11.10
C THR A 22 -33.63 67.85 12.40
N CYS A 23 -34.89 67.39 12.37
CA CYS A 23 -35.63 66.96 13.57
C CYS A 23 -35.77 65.42 13.74
N ARG A 24 -34.85 64.61 13.18
CA ARG A 24 -34.66 63.21 13.60
C ARG A 24 -33.54 63.07 14.64
N VAL A 25 -33.71 63.76 15.76
CA VAL A 25 -33.03 63.56 17.06
C VAL A 25 -34.06 64.12 18.05
N THR A 26 -34.73 63.42 18.97
CA THR A 26 -34.40 62.24 19.78
C THR A 26 -35.62 61.85 20.60
N CYS A 27 -35.77 60.54 20.86
CA CYS A 27 -36.12 59.93 22.16
C CYS A 27 -35.91 58.41 22.00
N GLY A 28 -34.81 57.76 22.36
CA GLY A 28 -33.56 58.19 22.97
C GLY A 28 -32.63 56.97 23.09
N GLN A 29 -31.84 56.70 22.06
CA GLN A 29 -30.55 55.98 22.18
C GLN A 29 -29.57 56.83 21.38
N LYS A 30 -28.61 57.46 22.05
CA LYS A 30 -27.68 58.37 21.41
C LYS A 30 -26.90 57.58 20.34
N SER A 31 -26.61 58.20 19.20
CA SER A 31 -25.70 57.63 18.19
C SER A 31 -24.32 57.28 18.79
N ASN A 32 -23.96 57.92 19.91
CA ASN A 32 -22.78 57.62 20.70
C ASN A 32 -22.92 56.30 21.49
N ASP A 33 -24.11 55.99 22.06
CA ASP A 33 -24.37 54.76 22.82
C ASP A 33 -24.16 53.50 21.96
N LYS A 34 -24.64 53.50 20.70
CA LYS A 34 -24.46 52.37 19.76
C LYS A 34 -23.00 52.17 19.35
N LYS A 35 -22.24 53.25 19.18
CA LYS A 35 -20.79 53.22 18.86
C LYS A 35 -19.96 52.78 20.07
N SER A 36 -20.40 53.18 21.27
CA SER A 36 -19.80 52.82 22.55
C SER A 36 -19.97 51.32 22.86
N ILE A 37 -21.18 50.78 22.68
CA ILE A 37 -21.47 49.34 22.81
C ILE A 37 -20.66 48.52 21.81
N GLU A 38 -20.62 48.91 20.53
CA GLU A 38 -19.84 48.16 19.52
C GLU A 38 -18.32 48.22 19.81
N GLY A 39 -17.83 49.37 20.27
CA GLY A 39 -16.43 49.52 20.73
C GLY A 39 -16.11 48.62 21.93
N GLN A 40 -17.05 48.46 22.85
CA GLN A 40 -16.90 47.55 23.98
C GLN A 40 -16.98 46.07 23.54
N LYS A 41 -17.88 45.72 22.62
CA LYS A 41 -17.97 44.38 22.02
C LYS A 41 -16.66 43.95 21.36
N GLU A 42 -15.99 44.83 20.62
CA GLU A 42 -14.71 44.45 19.99
C GLU A 42 -13.60 44.23 21.05
N ARG A 43 -13.58 45.01 22.14
CA ARG A 43 -12.62 44.82 23.25
C ARG A 43 -12.86 43.51 23.99
N GLU A 44 -14.13 43.21 24.29
CA GLU A 44 -14.54 41.93 24.85
C GLU A 44 -14.23 40.77 23.90
N LYS A 45 -14.45 40.95 22.59
CA LYS A 45 -14.10 39.97 21.55
C LYS A 45 -12.59 39.70 21.49
N ILE A 46 -11.72 40.71 21.63
CA ILE A 46 -10.26 40.51 21.70
C ILE A 46 -9.89 39.59 22.88
N PHE A 47 -10.50 39.80 24.04
CA PHE A 47 -10.31 38.91 25.19
C PHE A 47 -10.81 37.49 24.89
N LEU A 48 -12.02 37.35 24.34
CA LEU A 48 -12.59 36.05 23.97
C LEU A 48 -11.74 35.32 22.92
N CYS A 49 -11.12 36.04 21.98
CA CYS A 49 -10.13 35.50 21.05
C CYS A 49 -8.94 34.90 21.79
N GLY A 50 -8.38 35.62 22.78
CA GLY A 50 -7.29 35.13 23.62
C GLY A 50 -7.66 33.89 24.42
N ALA A 51 -8.86 33.86 25.03
CA ALA A 51 -9.37 32.68 25.73
C ALA A 51 -9.56 31.48 24.78
N SER A 52 -10.12 31.71 23.59
CA SER A 52 -10.31 30.66 22.59
C SER A 52 -9.00 30.06 22.09
N ASP A 53 -7.96 30.88 21.87
CA ASP A 53 -6.64 30.41 21.44
C ASP A 53 -5.99 29.53 22.51
N LEU A 54 -6.04 29.96 23.78
CA LEU A 54 -5.51 29.16 24.89
C LEU A 54 -6.26 27.83 25.03
N TYR A 55 -7.59 27.84 24.95
CA TYR A 55 -8.43 26.64 25.04
C TYR A 55 -8.19 25.65 23.90
N VAL A 56 -8.15 26.13 22.66
CA VAL A 56 -7.87 25.29 21.49
C VAL A 56 -6.48 24.69 21.58
N ARG A 57 -5.46 25.49 21.93
CA ARG A 57 -4.09 24.99 22.12
C ARG A 57 -4.00 23.96 23.23
N TRP A 58 -4.68 24.17 24.36
CA TRP A 58 -4.79 23.15 25.42
C TRP A 58 -5.26 21.82 24.82
N ASN A 59 -6.44 21.81 24.19
CA ASN A 59 -7.06 20.61 23.64
C ASN A 59 -6.15 19.88 22.67
N VAL A 60 -5.62 20.62 21.69
CA VAL A 60 -4.77 20.05 20.64
C VAL A 60 -3.49 19.46 21.21
N THR A 61 -2.82 20.18 22.12
CA THR A 61 -1.55 19.74 22.70
C THR A 61 -1.71 18.48 23.55
N PHE A 62 -2.68 18.44 24.46
CA PHE A 62 -2.87 17.26 25.31
C PHE A 62 -3.49 16.08 24.56
N GLY A 63 -4.32 16.33 23.53
CA GLY A 63 -4.81 15.29 22.63
C GLY A 63 -3.68 14.62 21.84
N ALA A 64 -2.72 15.40 21.34
CA ALA A 64 -1.55 14.86 20.66
C ALA A 64 -0.66 14.01 21.57
N LEU A 65 -0.41 14.48 22.80
CA LEU A 65 0.37 13.71 23.80
C LEU A 65 -0.33 12.41 24.20
N GLN A 66 -1.66 12.43 24.35
CA GLN A 66 -2.43 11.23 24.64
C GLN A 66 -2.27 10.19 23.53
N LYS A 67 -2.42 10.60 22.27
CA LYS A 67 -2.27 9.71 21.11
C LYS A 67 -0.87 9.11 20.99
N ARG A 68 0.20 9.90 21.22
CA ARG A 68 1.58 9.37 21.25
C ARG A 68 1.77 8.38 22.40
N ALA A 69 1.23 8.67 23.58
CA ALA A 69 1.27 7.77 24.72
C ALA A 69 0.53 6.43 24.44
N GLU A 70 -0.61 6.46 23.75
CA GLU A 70 -1.33 5.24 23.32
C GLU A 70 -0.47 4.36 22.40
N ASN A 71 0.25 4.98 21.45
CA ASN A 71 1.17 4.26 20.55
C ASN A 71 2.35 3.62 21.32
N VAL A 72 2.91 4.33 22.31
CA VAL A 72 3.96 3.79 23.19
C VAL A 72 3.41 2.63 24.03
N SER A 73 2.18 2.74 24.56
CA SER A 73 1.52 1.65 25.29
C SER A 73 1.34 0.41 24.42
N ALA A 74 0.83 0.57 23.19
CA ALA A 74 0.61 -0.52 22.25
C ALA A 74 1.93 -1.21 21.88
N THR A 75 2.99 -0.43 21.67
CA THR A 75 4.34 -0.96 21.40
C THR A 75 4.89 -1.74 22.59
N ALA A 76 4.77 -1.20 23.82
CA ALA A 76 5.21 -1.88 25.02
C ALA A 76 4.43 -3.18 25.28
N LYS A 77 3.10 -3.19 25.07
CA LYS A 77 2.29 -4.42 25.15
C LYS A 77 2.77 -5.47 24.15
N LYS A 78 2.95 -5.08 22.89
CA LYS A 78 3.44 -5.99 21.85
C LYS A 78 4.83 -6.52 22.16
N MET A 79 5.71 -5.69 22.73
CA MET A 79 7.03 -6.12 23.21
C MET A 79 6.91 -7.15 24.35
N ARG A 80 5.99 -6.97 25.30
CA ARG A 80 5.75 -7.93 26.39
C ARG A 80 5.19 -9.26 25.88
N ASP A 81 4.22 -9.20 24.97
CA ASP A 81 3.57 -10.37 24.36
C ASP A 81 4.56 -11.16 23.49
N ASN A 82 5.58 -10.48 22.96
CA ASN A 82 6.62 -11.05 22.13
C ASN A 82 8.01 -11.03 22.81
N ARG A 83 8.06 -11.12 24.14
CA ARG A 83 9.32 -11.04 24.90
C ARG A 83 10.34 -12.10 24.49
N GLN A 84 9.89 -13.25 24.00
CA GLN A 84 10.69 -14.36 23.45
C GLN A 84 11.49 -13.99 22.20
N LEU A 85 11.17 -12.87 21.55
CA LEU A 85 11.96 -12.39 20.41
C LEU A 85 13.29 -11.77 20.84
N TYR A 86 13.39 -11.35 22.10
CA TYR A 86 14.54 -10.66 22.65
C TYR A 86 15.50 -11.65 23.31
N VAL A 87 16.80 -11.37 23.23
CA VAL A 87 17.85 -12.20 23.84
C VAL A 87 17.66 -12.35 25.35
N ASN A 88 17.14 -11.32 26.02
CA ASN A 88 16.81 -11.35 27.45
C ASN A 88 15.30 -11.08 27.64
N GLU A 89 14.53 -12.15 27.74
CA GLU A 89 13.07 -12.09 27.89
C GLU A 89 12.65 -11.35 29.17
N THR A 90 13.34 -11.62 30.29
CA THR A 90 13.05 -11.00 31.60
C THR A 90 13.27 -9.49 31.57
N GLU A 91 14.36 -9.04 30.94
CA GLU A 91 14.62 -7.61 30.77
C GLU A 91 13.60 -6.97 29.84
N ALA A 92 13.21 -7.64 28.74
CA ALA A 92 12.19 -7.14 27.84
C ALA A 92 10.83 -7.00 28.54
N GLU A 93 10.41 -7.99 29.32
CA GLU A 93 9.19 -7.94 30.12
C GLU A 93 9.23 -6.83 31.18
N SER A 94 10.37 -6.66 31.87
CA SER A 94 10.56 -5.61 32.86
C SER A 94 10.44 -4.21 32.24
N VAL A 95 11.14 -3.95 31.11
CA VAL A 95 11.06 -2.68 30.38
C VAL A 95 9.65 -2.41 29.88
N ALA A 96 8.99 -3.42 29.30
CA ALA A 96 7.62 -3.29 28.81
C ALA A 96 6.62 -3.02 29.94
N SER A 97 6.78 -3.67 31.10
CA SER A 97 5.90 -3.48 32.25
C SER A 97 6.09 -2.09 32.91
N ASP A 98 7.34 -1.64 33.06
CA ASP A 98 7.68 -0.26 33.49
C ASP A 98 7.05 0.77 32.53
N ALA A 99 7.15 0.51 31.22
CA ALA A 99 6.58 1.35 30.18
C ALA A 99 5.05 1.43 30.27
N ILE A 100 4.35 0.30 30.34
CA ILE A 100 2.88 0.25 30.44
C ILE A 100 2.40 1.00 31.68
N SER A 101 3.05 0.80 32.83
CA SER A 101 2.71 1.47 34.09
C SER A 101 2.85 3.00 33.99
N LYS A 102 4.01 3.48 33.55
CA LYS A 102 4.28 4.92 33.40
C LYS A 102 3.40 5.58 32.35
N ILE A 103 3.13 4.89 31.24
CA ILE A 103 2.22 5.40 30.21
C ILE A 103 0.78 5.46 30.71
N ALA A 104 0.33 4.56 31.59
CA ALA A 104 -0.97 4.69 32.23
C ALA A 104 -1.07 5.99 33.05
N HIS A 105 0.01 6.40 33.73
CA HIS A 105 0.07 7.71 34.39
C HIS A 105 -0.01 8.88 33.40
N VAL A 106 0.69 8.80 32.26
CA VAL A 106 0.63 9.83 31.20
C VAL A 106 -0.78 9.94 30.61
N LEU A 107 -1.43 8.82 30.29
CA LEU A 107 -2.80 8.76 29.79
C LEU A 107 -3.80 9.32 30.81
N SER A 108 -3.63 8.96 32.09
CA SER A 108 -4.44 9.53 33.17
C SER A 108 -4.25 11.05 33.27
N ASN A 109 -3.01 11.53 33.19
CA ASN A 109 -2.70 12.95 33.32
C ASN A 109 -3.21 13.79 32.14
N THR A 110 -3.05 13.29 30.91
CA THR A 110 -3.59 13.93 29.68
C THR A 110 -5.12 13.90 29.65
N SER A 111 -5.75 12.78 30.03
CA SER A 111 -7.22 12.70 30.17
C SER A 111 -7.76 13.68 31.20
N LYS A 112 -7.10 13.80 32.37
CA LYS A 112 -7.45 14.82 33.37
C LYS A 112 -7.28 16.23 32.82
N ALA A 113 -6.23 16.51 32.04
CA ALA A 113 -6.06 17.80 31.40
C ALA A 113 -7.22 18.12 30.45
N LEU A 114 -7.64 17.17 29.62
CA LEU A 114 -8.72 17.35 28.66
C LEU A 114 -10.09 17.47 29.35
N ASN A 115 -10.31 16.81 30.48
CA ASN A 115 -11.55 16.95 31.25
C ASN A 115 -11.66 18.31 31.94
N VAL A 116 -10.55 18.84 32.49
CA VAL A 116 -10.55 20.10 33.27
C VAL A 116 -10.67 21.33 32.37
N ASN A 117 -10.24 21.26 31.10
CA ASN A 117 -10.24 22.43 30.22
C ASN A 117 -11.64 23.01 29.93
N ARG A 118 -12.69 22.20 30.01
CA ARG A 118 -14.07 22.65 29.83
C ARG A 118 -14.46 23.66 30.92
N GLY A 119 -13.95 23.46 32.13
CA GLY A 119 -14.15 24.37 33.24
C GLY A 119 -13.51 25.74 33.09
N PHE A 120 -12.47 25.86 32.26
CA PHE A 120 -11.93 27.16 31.91
C PHE A 120 -12.95 27.98 31.11
N MET A 121 -13.51 27.43 30.03
CA MET A 121 -14.45 28.15 29.15
C MET A 121 -15.80 28.41 29.80
N ASP A 122 -16.34 27.42 30.50
CA ASP A 122 -17.58 27.56 31.29
C ASP A 122 -17.40 28.62 32.39
N GLY A 123 -16.20 28.68 32.98
CA GLY A 123 -15.82 29.72 33.94
C GLY A 123 -15.78 31.13 33.32
N ILE A 124 -15.20 31.28 32.13
CA ILE A 124 -15.19 32.57 31.43
C ILE A 124 -16.60 33.04 31.08
N GLU A 125 -17.48 32.15 30.61
CA GLU A 125 -18.88 32.53 30.30
C GLU A 125 -19.60 33.02 31.55
N ARG A 126 -19.39 32.31 32.67
CA ARG A 126 -19.97 32.64 33.96
C ARG A 126 -19.47 33.97 34.50
N ASP A 127 -18.21 34.32 34.29
CA ASP A 127 -17.65 35.60 34.70
C ASP A 127 -18.27 36.77 33.91
N PHE A 128 -18.50 36.60 32.60
CA PHE A 128 -19.26 37.55 31.76
C PHE A 128 -20.72 37.64 32.17
N PHE A 129 -21.35 36.49 32.43
CA PHE A 129 -22.73 36.39 32.86
C PHE A 129 -22.98 37.16 34.16
N ASN A 130 -22.17 36.89 35.20
CA ASN A 130 -22.30 37.53 36.50
C ASN A 130 -22.06 39.04 36.44
N ALA A 131 -21.12 39.50 35.59
CA ALA A 131 -20.86 40.93 35.40
C ALA A 131 -22.12 41.66 34.90
N PHE A 132 -22.84 41.06 33.94
CA PHE A 132 -24.06 41.65 33.41
C PHE A 132 -25.25 41.52 34.38
N GLU A 133 -25.38 40.40 35.08
CA GLU A 133 -26.44 40.24 36.09
C GLU A 133 -26.33 41.27 37.23
N ALA A 134 -25.14 41.77 37.53
CA ALA A 134 -24.93 42.82 38.52
C ALA A 134 -25.56 44.17 38.11
N ILE A 135 -25.61 44.49 36.80
CA ILE A 135 -26.07 45.79 36.28
C ILE A 135 -27.47 45.77 35.67
N LYS A 136 -28.12 44.60 35.61
CA LYS A 136 -29.38 44.37 34.86
C LYS A 136 -30.55 45.31 35.17
N ASP A 137 -30.56 45.97 36.33
CA ASP A 137 -31.60 46.93 36.71
C ASP A 137 -31.51 48.25 35.95
N ASN A 138 -30.29 48.66 35.59
CA ASN A 138 -30.02 49.96 35.00
C ASN A 138 -28.89 49.82 33.97
N PRO A 139 -29.03 48.98 32.94
CA PRO A 139 -27.98 48.73 31.96
C PRO A 139 -27.53 50.03 31.28
N ASP A 140 -28.43 50.99 31.09
CA ASP A 140 -28.16 52.29 30.44
C ASP A 140 -27.18 53.20 31.23
N LYS A 141 -26.91 52.89 32.51
CA LYS A 141 -25.91 53.61 33.33
C LYS A 141 -24.49 53.07 33.13
N TYR A 142 -24.35 51.99 32.37
CA TYR A 142 -23.09 51.28 32.17
C TYR A 142 -22.75 51.12 30.70
N VAL A 143 -21.46 51.08 30.40
CA VAL A 143 -20.95 50.67 29.09
C VAL A 143 -20.62 49.18 29.16
N TYR A 144 -21.28 48.38 28.32
CA TYR A 144 -21.09 46.93 28.20
C TYR A 144 -21.15 46.50 26.74
N GLY A 145 -20.48 45.39 26.40
CA GLY A 145 -20.52 44.84 25.06
C GLY A 145 -21.56 43.75 24.94
N HIS A 146 -21.35 42.63 25.63
CA HIS A 146 -22.23 41.46 25.63
C HIS A 146 -23.24 41.47 26.79
N SER A 147 -24.47 41.07 26.49
CA SER A 147 -25.58 41.05 27.44
C SER A 147 -26.02 39.63 27.82
N ASN A 148 -26.94 39.53 28.79
CA ASN A 148 -27.67 38.28 29.06
C ASN A 148 -29.12 38.40 28.61
N LEU A 149 -29.61 37.35 27.97
CA LEU A 149 -30.95 37.26 27.40
C LEU A 149 -31.82 36.31 28.21
N ASN A 150 -33.13 36.56 28.20
CA ASN A 150 -34.13 35.58 28.61
C ASN A 150 -34.40 34.69 27.40
N ASP A 151 -33.98 33.42 27.46
CA ASP A 151 -34.33 32.43 26.46
C ASP A 151 -35.74 31.92 26.75
N GLU A 152 -36.71 32.50 26.05
CA GLU A 152 -38.14 32.23 26.21
C GLU A 152 -38.50 30.78 25.85
N MET A 153 -37.72 30.11 24.99
CA MET A 153 -37.99 28.73 24.56
C MET A 153 -37.66 27.69 25.63
N VAL A 154 -36.64 27.96 26.45
CA VAL A 154 -36.22 27.04 27.53
C VAL A 154 -36.46 27.60 28.93
N SER A 155 -37.08 28.79 29.04
CA SER A 155 -37.26 29.50 30.31
C SER A 155 -35.95 29.60 31.12
N LYS A 156 -34.87 30.04 30.46
CA LYS A 156 -33.53 30.16 31.07
C LYS A 156 -32.92 31.54 30.83
N ARG A 157 -32.01 31.93 31.71
CA ARG A 157 -31.15 33.10 31.52
C ARG A 157 -29.85 32.65 30.82
N THR A 158 -29.48 33.27 29.70
CA THR A 158 -28.31 32.85 28.90
C THR A 158 -27.43 34.03 28.51
N SER A 159 -26.11 33.88 28.60
CA SER A 159 -25.17 34.90 28.14
C SER A 159 -25.01 34.88 26.62
N GLU A 160 -24.93 36.05 25.98
CA GLU A 160 -24.53 36.16 24.56
C GLU A 160 -23.17 35.51 24.28
N VAL A 161 -22.27 35.51 25.27
CA VAL A 161 -20.92 34.93 25.14
C VAL A 161 -20.98 33.41 24.94
N LEU A 162 -22.00 32.75 25.47
CA LEU A 162 -22.18 31.30 25.32
C LEU A 162 -22.27 30.88 23.84
N ALA A 163 -22.79 31.75 22.96
CA ALA A 163 -22.89 31.47 21.53
C ALA A 163 -21.51 31.29 20.86
N PHE A 164 -20.50 32.03 21.32
CA PHE A 164 -19.13 31.86 20.83
C PHE A 164 -18.52 30.53 21.27
N PHE A 165 -18.86 30.07 22.48
CA PHE A 165 -18.28 28.83 23.03
C PHE A 165 -18.96 27.58 22.47
N LYS A 166 -20.26 27.67 22.14
CA LYS A 166 -20.97 26.63 21.37
C LYS A 166 -20.32 26.36 20.00
N ASN A 167 -19.61 27.33 19.42
CA ASN A 167 -18.84 27.15 18.18
C ASN A 167 -17.41 27.72 18.32
N ILE A 168 -16.67 27.17 19.28
CA ILE A 168 -15.33 27.66 19.62
C ILE A 168 -14.34 27.60 18.45
N SER A 169 -14.48 26.60 17.57
CA SER A 169 -13.65 26.47 16.35
C SER A 169 -13.86 27.65 15.41
N LYS A 170 -15.11 28.10 15.23
CA LYS A 170 -15.41 29.29 14.43
C LYS A 170 -14.83 30.55 15.07
N LEU A 171 -14.98 30.73 16.38
CA LEU A 171 -14.39 31.88 17.07
C LEU A 171 -12.87 31.90 16.89
N TYR A 172 -12.19 30.77 17.14
CA TYR A 172 -10.75 30.63 16.97
C TYR A 172 -10.29 31.02 15.56
N THR A 173 -10.92 30.46 14.53
CA THR A 173 -10.57 30.75 13.13
C THR A 173 -10.86 32.19 12.73
N GLU A 174 -12.00 32.76 13.13
CA GLU A 174 -12.29 34.19 12.87
C GLU A 174 -11.25 35.11 13.51
N CYS A 175 -10.83 34.81 14.74
CA CYS A 175 -9.84 35.57 15.46
C CYS A 175 -8.46 35.49 14.80
N LYS A 176 -8.02 34.30 14.38
CA LYS A 176 -6.73 34.12 13.69
C LYS A 176 -6.73 34.76 12.29
N ASN A 177 -7.82 34.64 11.55
CA ASN A 177 -7.97 35.25 10.22
C ASN A 177 -7.92 36.79 10.30
N LYS A 178 -8.57 37.39 11.30
CA LYS A 178 -8.45 38.84 11.57
C LYS A 178 -7.01 39.27 11.90
N SER A 179 -6.20 38.39 12.47
CA SER A 179 -4.76 38.61 12.73
C SER A 179 -3.85 38.27 11.54
N GLY A 180 -4.41 37.95 10.37
CA GLY A 180 -3.65 37.63 9.14
C GLY A 180 -3.12 36.19 9.05
N LEU A 181 -3.50 35.31 9.99
CA LEU A 181 -3.10 33.91 10.02
C LEU A 181 -4.26 33.03 9.54
N ASN A 182 -4.14 32.40 8.37
CA ASN A 182 -5.15 31.49 7.84
C ASN A 182 -5.05 30.10 8.51
N VAL A 183 -5.46 30.01 9.78
CA VAL A 183 -5.29 28.82 10.63
C VAL A 183 -6.66 28.30 11.11
N THR A 184 -6.90 27.01 10.91
CA THR A 184 -8.04 26.26 11.45
C THR A 184 -7.60 25.40 12.64
N VAL A 185 -8.55 24.94 13.46
CA VAL A 185 -8.28 23.96 14.53
C VAL A 185 -7.61 22.71 13.94
N GLU A 186 -8.13 22.18 12.83
CA GLU A 186 -7.54 21.03 12.14
C GLU A 186 -6.12 21.26 11.65
N SER A 187 -5.79 22.47 11.15
CA SER A 187 -4.42 22.77 10.72
C SER A 187 -3.46 22.84 11.89
N LEU A 188 -3.91 23.35 13.04
CA LEU A 188 -3.12 23.37 14.27
C LEU A 188 -2.94 21.95 14.81
N GLU A 189 -4.00 21.12 14.79
CA GLU A 189 -3.91 19.71 15.13
C GLU A 189 -2.87 18.99 14.29
N ARG A 190 -2.88 19.18 12.97
CA ARG A 190 -1.86 18.60 12.10
C ARG A 190 -0.46 19.12 12.41
N GLU A 191 -0.29 20.42 12.62
CA GLU A 191 1.02 21.00 12.96
C GLU A 191 1.57 20.43 14.27
N VAL A 192 0.73 20.35 15.30
CA VAL A 192 1.11 19.82 16.61
C VAL A 192 1.35 18.32 16.53
N MET A 193 0.49 17.56 15.86
CA MET A 193 0.69 16.12 15.64
C MET A 193 1.98 15.85 14.87
N VAL A 194 2.33 16.63 13.84
CA VAL A 194 3.60 16.44 13.10
C VAL A 194 4.81 16.66 14.00
N LYS A 195 4.77 17.67 14.88
CA LYS A 195 5.88 17.94 15.81
C LYS A 195 5.95 16.90 16.92
N VAL A 196 4.79 16.54 17.48
CA VAL A 196 4.69 15.53 18.54
C VAL A 196 4.96 14.14 17.98
N ASP A 197 4.67 13.83 16.72
CA ASP A 197 5.01 12.56 16.09
C ASP A 197 6.41 12.57 15.46
N ASN A 198 7.13 13.70 15.48
CA ASN A 198 8.50 13.71 14.97
C ASN A 198 9.41 12.88 15.89
N VAL A 199 10.02 11.86 15.29
CA VAL A 199 10.70 10.77 15.98
C VAL A 199 12.14 11.13 16.36
N THR A 200 12.75 12.10 15.67
CA THR A 200 14.16 12.45 15.83
C THR A 200 14.44 13.49 16.91
N ASP A 201 13.41 14.21 17.35
CA ASP A 201 13.61 15.44 18.11
C ASP A 201 13.31 15.23 19.58
N ASP A 202 14.24 15.70 20.42
CA ASP A 202 13.94 15.95 21.83
C ASP A 202 12.81 16.98 21.91
N LEU A 203 11.63 16.53 22.32
CA LEU A 203 10.46 17.37 22.47
C LEU A 203 10.63 18.45 23.56
N SER A 204 11.75 18.48 24.28
CA SER A 204 12.07 19.53 25.25
C SER A 204 12.01 20.94 24.64
N THR A 205 12.58 21.14 23.45
CA THR A 205 12.52 22.45 22.77
C THR A 205 11.09 22.82 22.37
N TRP A 206 10.31 21.85 21.89
CA TRP A 206 8.90 22.06 21.56
C TRP A 206 8.07 22.38 22.81
N LYS A 207 8.31 21.66 23.92
CA LYS A 207 7.69 21.89 25.23
C LYS A 207 7.96 23.31 25.72
N ASP A 208 9.22 23.74 25.70
CA ASP A 208 9.61 25.07 26.16
C ASP A 208 8.94 26.16 25.30
N LYS A 209 8.81 25.93 23.99
CA LYS A 209 8.05 26.82 23.09
C LYS A 209 6.57 26.88 23.46
N GLN A 210 5.91 25.75 23.72
CA GLN A 210 4.50 25.73 24.11
C GLN A 210 4.27 26.41 25.47
N VAL A 211 5.14 26.15 26.45
CA VAL A 211 5.11 26.80 27.76
C VAL A 211 5.28 28.32 27.63
N ALA A 212 6.21 28.79 26.79
CA ALA A 212 6.41 30.20 26.52
C ALA A 212 5.19 30.86 25.87
N GLU A 213 4.52 30.17 24.94
CA GLU A 213 3.27 30.64 24.31
C GLU A 213 2.13 30.78 25.34
N TRP A 214 1.96 29.81 26.24
CA TRP A 214 0.93 29.86 27.28
C TRP A 214 1.21 30.93 28.35
N GLU A 215 2.46 31.05 28.80
CA GLU A 215 2.86 32.14 29.71
C GLU A 215 2.75 33.51 29.02
N GLY A 216 2.93 33.59 27.70
CA GLY A 216 2.64 34.77 26.89
C GLY A 216 1.16 35.14 26.94
N ALA A 217 0.25 34.16 26.74
CA ALA A 217 -1.19 34.38 26.86
C ALA A 217 -1.58 34.90 28.25
N LYS A 218 -1.05 34.28 29.32
CA LYS A 218 -1.25 34.72 30.71
C LYS A 218 -0.79 36.15 30.96
N LYS A 219 0.35 36.58 30.41
CA LYS A 219 0.82 37.97 30.50
C LYS A 219 -0.14 38.95 29.81
N ASN A 220 -0.67 38.58 28.65
CA ASN A 220 -1.59 39.41 27.87
C ASN A 220 -2.96 39.61 28.53
N VAL A 221 -3.38 38.73 29.45
CA VAL A 221 -4.65 38.86 30.17
C VAL A 221 -4.76 40.20 30.88
N SER A 222 -3.70 40.68 31.53
CA SER A 222 -3.76 41.97 32.23
C SER A 222 -4.00 43.13 31.25
N VAL A 223 -3.42 43.05 30.05
CA VAL A 223 -3.61 44.04 28.97
C VAL A 223 -5.04 43.98 28.44
N TRP A 224 -5.57 42.78 28.19
CA TRP A 224 -6.96 42.62 27.72
C TRP A 224 -7.98 43.12 28.74
N LEU A 225 -7.78 42.81 30.03
CA LEU A 225 -8.67 43.26 31.09
C LEU A 225 -8.61 44.79 31.28
N GLU A 226 -7.42 45.39 31.23
CA GLU A 226 -7.29 46.85 31.24
C GLU A 226 -7.95 47.49 30.01
N ASN A 227 -7.80 46.89 28.83
CA ASN A 227 -8.46 47.38 27.62
C ASN A 227 -10.00 47.29 27.71
N MET A 228 -10.54 46.25 28.34
CA MET A 228 -11.97 46.10 28.59
C MET A 228 -12.48 47.13 29.61
N LYS A 229 -11.67 47.46 30.62
CA LYS A 229 -12.00 48.38 31.71
C LYS A 229 -11.92 49.86 31.31
N ASN A 230 -10.90 50.26 30.55
CA ASN A 230 -10.58 51.67 30.26
C ASN A 230 -11.49 52.33 29.21
N HIS A 231 -12.44 51.60 28.63
CA HIS A 231 -13.41 52.15 27.69
C HIS A 231 -14.53 52.87 28.43
N THR A 232 -14.53 54.21 28.37
CA THR A 232 -15.55 55.05 29.03
C THR A 232 -16.18 56.01 28.04
N GLU A 233 -17.49 56.20 28.15
CA GLU A 233 -18.24 57.16 27.34
C GLU A 233 -18.41 58.48 28.09
N LYS A 234 -17.95 59.59 27.50
CA LYS A 234 -18.25 60.95 28.00
C LYS A 234 -19.50 61.46 27.27
N SER A 235 -20.67 61.15 27.81
CA SER A 235 -21.93 61.77 27.38
C SER A 235 -22.42 62.75 28.46
N GLY A 236 -22.94 63.91 28.05
CA GLY A 236 -23.23 65.05 28.93
C GLY A 236 -24.00 64.73 30.23
N SER A 237 -23.55 65.37 31.31
CA SER A 237 -24.05 65.39 32.70
C SER A 237 -23.94 64.13 33.57
N SER A 238 -23.65 62.93 33.04
CA SER A 238 -23.27 61.77 33.89
C SER A 238 -22.29 60.82 33.18
N LYS A 239 -21.20 60.44 33.87
CA LYS A 239 -20.19 59.51 33.34
C LYS A 239 -20.72 58.08 33.49
N SER A 240 -21.12 57.44 32.39
CA SER A 240 -21.44 56.01 32.39
C SER A 240 -20.20 55.21 32.78
N LYS A 241 -20.36 54.29 33.75
CA LYS A 241 -19.26 53.45 34.24
C LYS A 241 -19.09 52.23 33.34
N ASN A 242 -17.87 51.74 33.15
CA ASN A 242 -17.70 50.49 32.43
C ASN A 242 -18.19 49.32 33.29
N ILE A 243 -18.86 48.32 32.70
CA ILE A 243 -19.33 47.13 33.41
C ILE A 243 -18.19 46.41 34.17
N TRP A 244 -16.99 46.42 33.60
CA TRP A 244 -15.81 45.79 34.19
C TRP A 244 -15.20 46.61 35.34
N GLU A 245 -15.61 47.87 35.54
CA GLU A 245 -15.28 48.66 36.74
C GLU A 245 -16.23 48.38 37.91
N TYR A 246 -17.32 47.64 37.69
CA TYR A 246 -18.34 47.40 38.71
C TYR A 246 -17.96 46.22 39.62
N ASP A 247 -17.48 46.52 40.83
CA ASP A 247 -17.06 45.54 41.84
C ASP A 247 -18.28 45.01 42.62
N VAL A 248 -18.90 43.95 42.08
CA VAL A 248 -20.02 43.23 42.73
C VAL A 248 -19.71 41.75 42.81
N THR A 249 -20.09 41.16 43.93
CA THR A 249 -19.83 39.76 44.28
C THR A 249 -21.07 38.91 44.03
N ILE A 250 -20.90 37.59 43.86
CA ILE A 250 -22.02 36.69 43.60
C ILE A 250 -23.09 36.73 44.71
N TRP A 251 -22.67 36.83 45.98
CA TRP A 251 -23.56 37.05 47.11
C TRP A 251 -24.45 38.26 46.90
N SER A 252 -23.85 39.39 46.50
CA SER A 252 -24.57 40.65 46.33
C SER A 252 -25.60 40.57 45.20
N ILE A 253 -25.31 39.80 44.14
CA ILE A 253 -26.24 39.54 43.03
C ILE A 253 -27.43 38.69 43.53
N ILE A 254 -27.15 37.58 44.22
CA ILE A 254 -28.17 36.64 44.72
C ILE A 254 -29.05 37.30 45.79
N GLU A 255 -28.45 38.01 46.76
CA GLU A 255 -29.18 38.73 47.80
C GLU A 255 -30.16 39.74 47.19
N LYS A 256 -29.69 40.50 46.19
CA LYS A 256 -30.50 41.51 45.51
C LYS A 256 -31.62 40.86 44.67
N ASP A 257 -31.32 39.77 43.99
CA ASP A 257 -32.32 39.00 43.23
C ASP A 257 -33.38 38.39 44.12
N CYS A 258 -33.00 37.85 45.27
CA CYS A 258 -33.95 37.27 46.21
C CYS A 258 -34.89 38.31 46.82
N ARG A 259 -34.37 39.50 47.17
CA ARG A 259 -35.21 40.63 47.60
C ARG A 259 -36.25 41.03 46.57
N ARG A 260 -35.91 40.98 45.27
CA ARG A 260 -36.86 41.30 44.20
C ARG A 260 -37.90 40.20 43.99
N VAL A 261 -37.50 38.94 44.06
CA VAL A 261 -38.42 37.80 43.87
C VAL A 261 -39.37 37.65 45.06
N HIS A 262 -38.92 37.96 46.29
CA HIS A 262 -39.73 37.87 47.50
C HIS A 262 -40.65 39.09 47.71
N LYS A 263 -40.19 40.33 47.49
CA LYS A 263 -40.89 41.56 47.93
C LYS A 263 -41.83 42.21 46.90
N VAL A 264 -41.96 41.70 45.69
CA VAL A 264 -42.83 42.31 44.66
C VAL A 264 -44.21 41.65 44.69
N ASP A 265 -45.00 42.06 45.69
CA ASP A 265 -46.46 41.84 45.71
C ASP A 265 -47.23 43.15 45.95
N HIS A 266 -46.56 44.31 45.93
CA HIS A 266 -47.19 45.61 46.26
C HIS A 266 -46.98 46.63 45.13
N SER A 267 -48.10 47.25 44.75
CA SER A 267 -48.35 48.20 43.66
C SER A 267 -47.50 49.49 43.62
N ASN A 268 -46.44 49.60 44.43
CA ASN A 268 -45.53 50.76 44.50
C ASN A 268 -44.03 50.42 44.35
N SER A 269 -43.69 49.23 43.87
CA SER A 269 -42.29 48.87 43.55
C SER A 269 -41.81 49.60 42.30
N SER A 270 -40.70 50.35 42.39
CA SER A 270 -40.02 50.99 41.25
C SER A 270 -39.30 50.01 40.30
N VAL A 271 -39.43 48.70 40.56
CA VAL A 271 -38.77 47.62 39.81
C VAL A 271 -39.81 46.91 38.93
N GLY A 272 -39.64 46.98 37.60
CA GLY A 272 -40.59 46.41 36.64
C GLY A 272 -40.62 44.87 36.60
N ALA A 273 -41.75 44.30 36.15
CA ALA A 273 -42.02 42.85 36.13
C ALA A 273 -40.95 42.03 35.36
N THR A 274 -40.37 42.60 34.30
CA THR A 274 -39.29 41.98 33.51
C THR A 274 -38.02 41.73 34.33
N ILE A 275 -37.67 42.64 35.25
CA ILE A 275 -36.50 42.50 36.13
C ILE A 275 -36.75 41.41 37.17
N VAL A 276 -37.95 41.36 37.75
CA VAL A 276 -38.35 40.31 38.71
C VAL A 276 -38.27 38.93 38.05
N ASN A 277 -38.78 38.78 36.83
CA ASN A 277 -38.68 37.53 36.09
C ASN A 277 -37.21 37.18 35.77
N SER A 278 -36.39 38.15 35.37
CA SER A 278 -34.97 37.94 35.09
C SER A 278 -34.19 37.52 36.34
N SER A 279 -34.49 38.11 37.51
CA SER A 279 -33.94 37.69 38.82
C SER A 279 -34.33 36.26 39.19
N ARG A 280 -35.61 35.87 38.97
CA ARG A 280 -36.05 34.48 39.17
C ARG A 280 -35.28 33.51 38.27
N LEU A 281 -35.15 33.84 36.98
CA LEU A 281 -34.42 33.00 36.02
C LEU A 281 -32.93 32.91 36.35
N ASN A 282 -32.33 33.96 36.92
CA ASN A 282 -30.95 33.92 37.40
C ASN A 282 -30.77 32.94 38.58
N LEU A 283 -31.67 32.97 39.57
CA LEU A 283 -31.65 32.03 40.70
C LEU A 283 -31.83 30.57 40.22
N LEU A 284 -32.74 30.34 39.26
CA LEU A 284 -32.91 29.04 38.62
C LEU A 284 -31.67 28.60 37.84
N ARG A 285 -30.91 29.52 37.24
CA ARG A 285 -29.64 29.20 36.60
C ARG A 285 -28.62 28.70 37.62
N HIS A 286 -28.44 29.37 38.75
CA HIS A 286 -27.52 28.88 39.80
C HIS A 286 -27.93 27.53 40.38
N LEU A 287 -29.24 27.27 40.52
CA LEU A 287 -29.73 25.93 40.86
C LEU A 287 -29.35 24.90 39.78
N ASN A 288 -29.52 25.25 38.50
CA ASN A 288 -29.11 24.39 37.39
C ASN A 288 -27.60 24.12 37.38
N ASP A 289 -26.78 25.12 37.68
CA ASP A 289 -25.33 24.96 37.76
C ASP A 289 -24.94 23.97 38.88
N ILE A 290 -25.65 23.99 40.02
CA ILE A 290 -25.44 23.05 41.13
C ILE A 290 -25.98 21.65 40.80
N ALA A 291 -27.10 21.55 40.08
CA ALA A 291 -27.68 20.28 39.67
C ALA A 291 -26.81 19.53 38.66
N ASN A 292 -26.19 20.28 37.74
CA ASN A 292 -25.40 19.75 36.63
C ASN A 292 -23.90 19.68 36.96
N ASN A 293 -23.52 19.49 38.24
CA ASN A 293 -22.15 19.48 38.78
C ASN A 293 -21.23 18.37 38.22
N ALA A 294 -21.49 17.89 37.00
CA ALA A 294 -20.77 16.85 36.30
C ALA A 294 -19.43 17.34 35.70
N THR A 295 -19.22 18.65 35.51
CA THR A 295 -18.00 19.15 34.84
C THR A 295 -17.35 20.41 35.44
N THR A 296 -18.05 21.24 36.22
CA THR A 296 -17.50 22.49 36.80
C THR A 296 -18.17 22.89 38.10
N GLU A 297 -17.43 23.53 39.00
CA GLU A 297 -17.98 24.11 40.22
C GLU A 297 -18.93 25.30 39.92
N SER A 298 -20.06 25.39 40.65
CA SER A 298 -20.99 26.53 40.54
C SER A 298 -20.35 27.83 41.03
N SER A 299 -20.83 29.01 40.56
CA SER A 299 -20.33 30.31 41.07
C SER A 299 -20.41 30.44 42.59
N ILE A 300 -21.40 29.84 43.22
CA ILE A 300 -21.59 29.86 44.68
C ILE A 300 -20.46 29.06 45.36
N MET A 301 -20.15 27.89 44.82
CA MET A 301 -19.10 27.00 45.34
C MET A 301 -17.69 27.57 45.09
N GLU A 302 -17.42 28.07 43.87
CA GLU A 302 -16.11 28.68 43.52
C GLU A 302 -15.78 29.88 44.41
N ASN A 303 -16.78 30.66 44.84
CA ASN A 303 -16.57 31.78 45.75
C ASN A 303 -16.44 31.36 47.22
N GLY A 304 -16.54 30.06 47.52
CA GLY A 304 -16.42 29.48 48.86
C GLY A 304 -17.60 29.86 49.77
N CYS A 305 -18.79 30.04 49.20
CA CYS A 305 -19.99 30.38 49.94
C CYS A 305 -20.72 29.08 50.39
N GLU A 306 -20.10 28.30 51.28
CA GLU A 306 -20.53 26.93 51.62
C GLU A 306 -21.97 26.84 52.14
N SER A 307 -22.37 27.75 53.05
CA SER A 307 -23.73 27.81 53.60
C SER A 307 -24.78 28.07 52.51
N MET A 308 -24.47 29.01 51.61
CA MET A 308 -25.35 29.33 50.47
C MET A 308 -25.40 28.17 49.47
N TYR A 309 -24.27 27.50 49.22
CA TYR A 309 -24.23 26.34 48.33
C TYR A 309 -25.11 25.19 48.85
N ASN A 310 -24.97 24.85 50.14
CA ASN A 310 -25.77 23.79 50.76
C ASN A 310 -27.26 24.13 50.71
N LEU A 311 -27.65 25.38 50.97
CA LEU A 311 -29.03 25.82 50.87
C LEU A 311 -29.58 25.70 49.43
N PHE A 312 -28.83 26.15 48.43
CA PHE A 312 -29.25 25.99 47.03
C PHE A 312 -29.32 24.52 46.61
N ARG A 313 -28.39 23.68 47.07
CA ARG A 313 -28.39 22.24 46.79
C ARG A 313 -29.66 21.56 47.27
N ASP A 314 -30.16 21.91 48.45
CA ASP A 314 -31.42 21.36 48.98
C ASP A 314 -32.64 21.74 48.11
N TYR A 315 -32.51 22.81 47.32
CA TYR A 315 -33.52 23.36 46.43
C TYR A 315 -33.33 22.93 44.96
N VAL A 316 -32.32 22.13 44.62
CA VAL A 316 -32.04 21.69 43.23
C VAL A 316 -33.21 20.94 42.59
N SER A 317 -33.97 20.17 43.38
CA SER A 317 -35.13 19.39 42.89
C SER A 317 -36.22 20.25 42.23
N ILE A 318 -36.20 21.57 42.44
CA ILE A 318 -37.10 22.56 41.84
C ILE A 318 -37.03 22.57 40.31
N ILE A 319 -35.85 22.28 39.74
CA ILE A 319 -35.62 22.40 38.28
C ILE A 319 -36.56 21.51 37.47
N ASN A 320 -36.94 20.36 38.02
CA ASN A 320 -37.79 19.37 37.35
C ASN A 320 -39.30 19.56 37.65
N ARG A 321 -39.68 20.65 38.33
CA ARG A 321 -41.07 20.96 38.68
C ARG A 321 -41.76 21.80 37.61
N THR A 322 -43.08 21.96 37.71
CA THR A 322 -43.84 22.87 36.83
C THR A 322 -43.44 24.34 37.07
N GLU A 323 -43.67 25.25 36.11
CA GLU A 323 -43.30 26.67 36.28
C GLU A 323 -43.99 27.35 37.48
N ALA A 324 -45.24 26.96 37.79
CA ALA A 324 -45.96 27.44 38.95
C ALA A 324 -45.29 27.00 40.26
N GLU A 325 -44.89 25.73 40.35
CA GLU A 325 -44.15 25.20 41.49
C GLU A 325 -42.75 25.80 41.62
N LYS A 326 -42.04 26.00 40.50
CA LYS A 326 -40.74 26.68 40.48
C LYS A 326 -40.84 28.09 41.07
N LYS A 327 -41.85 28.87 40.67
CA LYS A 327 -42.05 30.22 41.18
C LYS A 327 -42.23 30.21 42.70
N LYS A 328 -43.08 29.31 43.23
CA LYS A 328 -43.33 29.18 44.68
C LYS A 328 -42.07 28.78 45.46
N LEU A 329 -41.34 27.79 44.97
CA LEU A 329 -40.18 27.23 45.68
C LEU A 329 -38.95 28.15 45.61
N VAL A 330 -38.78 28.95 44.55
CA VAL A 330 -37.74 30.00 44.50
C VAL A 330 -38.06 31.14 45.48
N ILE A 331 -39.33 31.50 45.68
CA ILE A 331 -39.72 32.46 46.72
C ILE A 331 -39.33 31.93 48.11
N ASP A 332 -39.61 30.65 48.38
CA ASP A 332 -39.24 30.00 49.65
C ASP A 332 -37.71 29.94 49.88
N LEU A 333 -36.92 29.64 48.84
CA LEU A 333 -35.46 29.74 48.87
C LEU A 333 -35.01 31.15 49.30
N CYS A 334 -35.61 32.18 48.69
CA CYS A 334 -35.26 33.57 48.96
C CYS A 334 -35.64 34.03 50.37
N ILE A 335 -36.78 33.57 50.90
CA ILE A 335 -37.16 33.80 52.30
C ILE A 335 -36.08 33.27 53.25
N LYS A 336 -35.52 32.08 52.99
CA LYS A 336 -34.45 31.50 53.82
C LYS A 336 -33.15 32.30 53.73
N ILE A 337 -32.76 32.75 52.54
CA ILE A 337 -31.57 33.61 52.35
C ILE A 337 -31.72 34.94 53.09
N GLU A 338 -32.93 35.53 53.09
CA GLU A 338 -33.20 36.80 53.78
C GLU A 338 -33.28 36.70 55.31
N LYS A 339 -33.63 35.52 55.86
CA LYS A 339 -33.72 35.30 57.32
C LYS A 339 -32.34 35.17 57.98
N GLU A 340 -31.34 34.69 57.26
CA GLU A 340 -29.99 34.44 57.79
C GLU A 340 -28.86 35.09 56.94
N PRO A 341 -28.92 36.39 56.64
CA PRO A 341 -28.05 37.01 55.64
C PRO A 341 -26.57 37.01 56.04
N GLN A 342 -26.24 37.06 57.34
CA GLN A 342 -24.85 37.03 57.80
C GLN A 342 -24.20 35.65 57.64
N THR A 343 -24.96 34.57 57.87
CA THR A 343 -24.52 33.19 57.65
C THR A 343 -24.33 32.90 56.17
N MET A 344 -25.22 33.43 55.33
CA MET A 344 -25.21 33.20 53.88
C MET A 344 -24.18 34.06 53.13
N LYS A 345 -23.78 35.21 53.68
CA LYS A 345 -22.76 36.12 53.14
C LYS A 345 -21.32 35.61 53.27
N ASN A 346 -21.06 34.64 54.14
CA ASN A 346 -19.70 34.18 54.44
C ASN A 346 -19.09 33.38 53.26
N CYS A 347 -18.37 34.08 52.38
CA CYS A 347 -17.70 33.54 51.20
C CYS A 347 -16.17 33.74 51.32
N THR A 348 -15.38 32.68 51.19
CA THR A 348 -13.92 32.74 51.44
C THR A 348 -13.10 33.43 50.34
N ALA A 349 -13.54 33.40 49.08
CA ALA A 349 -12.79 33.98 47.96
C ALA A 349 -13.28 35.38 47.53
N ASN A 350 -14.58 35.65 47.61
CA ASN A 350 -15.25 36.94 47.35
C ASN A 350 -14.66 37.76 46.16
N ARG A 351 -14.37 37.10 45.03
CA ARG A 351 -13.74 37.73 43.84
C ARG A 351 -14.80 38.33 42.92
N THR A 352 -14.46 39.42 42.23
CA THR A 352 -15.26 39.97 41.12
C THR A 352 -15.04 39.19 39.84
N SER A 353 -15.89 39.40 38.83
CA SER A 353 -15.72 38.80 37.49
C SER A 353 -14.33 39.03 36.89
N LEU A 354 -13.77 40.26 36.97
CA LEU A 354 -12.40 40.52 36.49
C LEU A 354 -11.34 39.75 37.28
N LYS A 355 -11.48 39.69 38.62
CA LYS A 355 -10.55 38.95 39.49
C LYS A 355 -10.63 37.44 39.21
N TRP A 356 -11.82 36.92 38.94
CA TRP A 356 -12.05 35.54 38.52
C TRP A 356 -11.40 35.23 37.18
N ILE A 357 -11.62 36.06 36.15
CA ILE A 357 -10.99 35.89 34.83
C ILE A 357 -9.46 35.81 34.97
N LYS A 358 -8.85 36.75 35.70
CA LYS A 358 -7.39 36.75 35.91
C LYS A 358 -6.91 35.48 36.64
N HIS A 359 -7.62 35.06 37.68
CA HIS A 359 -7.30 33.85 38.42
C HIS A 359 -7.41 32.60 37.54
N ARG A 360 -8.48 32.47 36.74
CA ARG A 360 -8.69 31.32 35.85
C ARG A 360 -7.54 31.15 34.86
N PHE A 361 -7.07 32.22 34.22
CA PHE A 361 -5.91 32.12 33.33
C PHE A 361 -4.63 31.73 34.06
N ASN A 362 -4.41 32.25 35.28
CA ASN A 362 -3.24 31.88 36.09
C ASN A 362 -3.25 30.39 36.44
N GLU A 363 -4.36 29.87 36.97
CA GLU A 363 -4.51 28.46 37.32
C GLU A 363 -4.46 27.57 36.09
N THR A 364 -5.16 27.95 35.02
CA THR A 364 -5.21 27.22 33.74
C THR A 364 -3.81 27.07 33.15
N VAL A 365 -3.06 28.16 33.01
CA VAL A 365 -1.70 28.09 32.45
C VAL A 365 -0.77 27.32 33.39
N HIS A 366 -0.86 27.52 34.71
CA HIS A 366 -0.07 26.75 35.67
C HIS A 366 -0.34 25.23 35.54
N GLU A 367 -1.60 24.85 35.45
CA GLU A 367 -2.04 23.47 35.27
C GLU A 367 -1.57 22.88 33.94
N MET A 368 -1.69 23.63 32.83
CA MET A 368 -1.17 23.23 31.52
C MET A 368 0.34 22.97 31.58
N VAL A 369 1.11 23.87 32.18
CA VAL A 369 2.57 23.73 32.29
C VAL A 369 2.93 22.52 33.16
N GLY A 370 2.31 22.38 34.33
CA GLY A 370 2.56 21.25 35.25
C GLY A 370 2.22 19.91 34.61
N ARG A 371 1.05 19.79 33.97
CA ARG A 371 0.63 18.55 33.29
C ARG A 371 1.47 18.25 32.05
N MET A 372 1.88 19.26 31.29
CA MET A 372 2.79 19.10 30.15
C MET A 372 4.13 18.52 30.61
N HIS A 373 4.73 19.11 31.65
CA HIS A 373 6.00 18.65 32.21
C HIS A 373 5.93 17.19 32.67
N ASN A 374 4.90 16.85 33.44
CA ASN A 374 4.70 15.49 33.96
C ASN A 374 4.46 14.45 32.85
N SER A 375 3.63 14.79 31.86
CA SER A 375 3.31 13.87 30.76
C SER A 375 4.52 13.63 29.88
N LEU A 376 5.19 14.70 29.47
CA LEU A 376 6.24 14.62 28.46
C LEU A 376 7.52 13.97 28.98
N THR A 377 7.92 14.29 30.21
CA THR A 377 9.13 13.71 30.83
C THR A 377 9.03 12.19 30.93
N GLN A 378 7.88 11.68 31.39
CA GLN A 378 7.65 10.24 31.49
C GLN A 378 7.53 9.59 30.11
N LEU A 379 6.80 10.22 29.19
CA LEU A 379 6.60 9.72 27.83
C LEU A 379 7.93 9.54 27.10
N ILE A 380 8.79 10.57 27.04
CA ILE A 380 10.10 10.52 26.38
C ILE A 380 10.99 9.43 27.00
N ALA A 381 11.07 9.40 28.33
CA ALA A 381 11.94 8.46 29.03
C ALA A 381 11.57 7.01 28.76
N VAL A 382 10.26 6.71 28.76
CA VAL A 382 9.74 5.36 28.49
C VAL A 382 9.88 5.00 27.01
N GLU A 383 9.48 5.90 26.12
CA GLU A 383 9.53 5.67 24.68
C GLU A 383 10.95 5.35 24.23
N LYS A 384 11.95 6.13 24.68
CA LYS A 384 13.36 5.87 24.39
C LYS A 384 13.80 4.47 24.80
N LYS A 385 13.39 4.00 25.99
CA LYS A 385 13.72 2.63 26.46
C LYS A 385 13.10 1.56 25.58
N VAL A 386 11.82 1.68 25.24
CA VAL A 386 11.09 0.72 24.40
C VAL A 386 11.70 0.68 22.99
N LEU A 387 11.91 1.84 22.37
CA LEU A 387 12.47 1.93 21.02
C LEU A 387 13.92 1.43 20.94
N THR A 388 14.73 1.68 21.98
CA THR A 388 16.08 1.11 22.08
C THR A 388 16.04 -0.42 22.06
N LYS A 389 15.08 -1.03 22.78
CA LYS A 389 14.92 -2.49 22.78
C LYS A 389 14.51 -3.00 21.41
N VAL A 390 13.58 -2.34 20.73
CA VAL A 390 13.20 -2.70 19.34
C VAL A 390 14.38 -2.54 18.37
N GLY A 391 15.18 -1.49 18.50
CA GLY A 391 16.42 -1.31 17.73
C GLY A 391 17.43 -2.44 17.95
N ASN A 392 17.63 -2.84 19.21
CA ASN A 392 18.49 -3.98 19.54
C ASN A 392 17.94 -5.32 19.04
N LEU A 393 16.61 -5.49 18.98
CA LEU A 393 15.99 -6.67 18.38
C LEU A 393 16.40 -6.82 16.91
N ILE A 394 16.39 -5.73 16.13
CA ILE A 394 16.85 -5.74 14.72
C ILE A 394 18.31 -6.21 14.64
N VAL A 395 19.20 -5.65 15.47
CA VAL A 395 20.62 -6.02 15.51
C VAL A 395 20.79 -7.50 15.84
N ASN A 396 20.15 -7.98 16.91
CA ASN A 396 20.27 -9.36 17.35
C ASN A 396 19.77 -10.36 16.28
N LYS A 397 18.64 -10.06 15.63
CA LYS A 397 18.09 -10.91 14.56
C LYS A 397 18.97 -10.89 13.32
N ARG A 398 19.54 -9.73 12.96
CA ARG A 398 20.54 -9.62 11.89
C ARG A 398 21.76 -10.47 12.19
N ASP A 399 22.36 -10.31 13.36
CA ASP A 399 23.62 -10.98 13.71
C ASP A 399 23.45 -12.51 13.72
N ALA A 400 22.29 -13.00 14.17
CA ALA A 400 21.92 -14.41 14.09
C ALA A 400 21.91 -14.94 12.65
N ILE A 401 21.24 -14.23 11.73
CA ILE A 401 21.18 -14.62 10.30
C ILE A 401 22.55 -14.48 9.61
N CYS A 402 23.33 -13.47 9.97
CA CYS A 402 24.68 -13.29 9.42
C CYS A 402 25.65 -14.37 9.88
N ASN A 403 25.52 -14.85 11.13
CA ASN A 403 26.29 -15.99 11.61
C ASN A 403 25.91 -17.27 10.85
N ASP A 404 24.62 -17.52 10.65
CA ASP A 404 24.15 -18.68 9.88
C ASP A 404 24.62 -18.60 8.40
N SER A 405 24.57 -17.42 7.79
CA SER A 405 25.08 -17.18 6.43
C SER A 405 26.58 -17.45 6.32
N LYS A 406 27.38 -17.05 7.32
CA LYS A 406 28.83 -17.33 7.35
C LYS A 406 29.10 -18.84 7.41
N ARG A 407 28.37 -19.57 8.26
CA ARG A 407 28.48 -21.04 8.39
C ARG A 407 28.05 -21.74 7.10
N PHE A 408 26.93 -21.33 6.51
CA PHE A 408 26.46 -21.81 5.21
C PHE A 408 27.50 -21.62 4.10
N ASN A 409 28.08 -20.42 3.98
CA ASN A 409 29.10 -20.14 2.97
C ASN A 409 30.34 -21.01 3.15
N SER A 410 30.74 -21.30 4.39
CA SER A 410 31.85 -22.22 4.67
C SER A 410 31.58 -23.63 4.12
N MET A 411 30.36 -24.17 4.33
CA MET A 411 29.99 -25.49 3.80
C MET A 411 29.92 -25.51 2.28
N ASN A 412 29.47 -24.41 1.65
CA ASN A 412 29.41 -24.29 0.20
C ASN A 412 30.81 -24.28 -0.44
N VAL A 413 31.79 -23.66 0.24
CA VAL A 413 33.21 -23.75 -0.15
C VAL A 413 33.69 -25.20 -0.05
N THR A 414 33.41 -25.89 1.07
CA THR A 414 33.77 -27.31 1.23
C THR A 414 33.17 -28.17 0.11
N LEU A 415 31.89 -28.02 -0.22
CA LEU A 415 31.24 -28.76 -1.30
C LEU A 415 31.95 -28.55 -2.66
N ARG A 416 32.32 -27.31 -2.99
CA ARG A 416 32.99 -26.96 -4.25
C ARG A 416 34.42 -27.53 -4.31
N ASP A 417 35.20 -27.37 -3.25
CA ASP A 417 36.57 -27.87 -3.16
C ASP A 417 36.60 -29.41 -3.26
N VAL A 418 35.66 -30.07 -2.60
CA VAL A 418 35.53 -31.53 -2.60
C VAL A 418 35.04 -32.06 -3.95
N TYR A 419 34.12 -31.35 -4.63
CA TYR A 419 33.68 -31.71 -5.99
C TYR A 419 34.81 -31.67 -7.02
N ASN A 420 35.68 -30.66 -6.96
CA ASN A 420 36.84 -30.56 -7.85
C ASN A 420 37.83 -31.73 -7.65
N LYS A 421 38.05 -32.15 -6.39
CA LYS A 421 38.89 -33.31 -6.06
C LYS A 421 38.29 -34.64 -6.52
N ARG A 422 36.97 -34.76 -6.60
CA ARG A 422 36.28 -35.95 -7.10
C ARG A 422 36.43 -36.13 -8.62
N TYR A 423 36.33 -35.06 -9.40
CA TYR A 423 36.41 -35.12 -10.87
C TYR A 423 37.77 -35.64 -11.36
N SER A 424 38.86 -35.29 -10.67
CA SER A 424 40.19 -35.83 -10.97
C SER A 424 40.32 -37.32 -10.63
N ALA A 425 39.57 -37.80 -9.63
CA ALA A 425 39.52 -39.19 -9.24
C ALA A 425 38.78 -40.03 -10.32
N ALA A 426 37.54 -39.70 -10.69
CA ALA A 426 36.71 -40.55 -11.56
C ALA A 426 37.31 -40.84 -12.96
N SER A 427 37.95 -39.84 -13.59
CA SER A 427 38.66 -40.03 -14.86
C SER A 427 39.85 -40.99 -14.73
N SER A 428 40.43 -41.07 -13.52
CA SER A 428 41.56 -41.93 -13.22
C SER A 428 41.17 -43.42 -13.07
N ILE A 429 39.96 -43.78 -12.60
CA ILE A 429 39.53 -45.21 -12.51
C ILE A 429 39.44 -45.85 -13.89
N HIS A 430 38.80 -45.18 -14.85
CA HIS A 430 38.65 -45.74 -16.21
C HIS A 430 40.00 -45.85 -16.93
N ALA A 431 40.88 -44.85 -16.77
CA ALA A 431 42.23 -44.90 -17.31
C ALA A 431 43.11 -45.98 -16.63
N LEU A 432 42.96 -46.17 -15.31
CA LEU A 432 43.62 -47.23 -14.55
C LEU A 432 43.18 -48.62 -15.02
N ASN A 433 41.87 -48.84 -15.19
CA ASN A 433 41.33 -50.12 -15.68
C ASN A 433 41.81 -50.44 -17.11
N ALA A 434 41.76 -49.46 -18.02
CA ALA A 434 42.26 -49.63 -19.39
C ALA A 434 43.78 -49.92 -19.42
N SER A 435 44.57 -49.30 -18.53
CA SER A 435 46.00 -49.57 -18.42
C SER A 435 46.30 -50.96 -17.86
N ILE A 436 45.53 -51.44 -16.87
CA ILE A 436 45.68 -52.80 -16.31
C ILE A 436 45.36 -53.86 -17.37
N VAL A 437 44.29 -53.66 -18.15
CA VAL A 437 43.91 -54.54 -19.28
C VAL A 437 44.97 -54.51 -20.38
N LYS A 438 45.54 -53.34 -20.68
CA LYS A 438 46.62 -53.21 -21.66
C LYS A 438 47.88 -53.97 -21.24
N GLY A 439 48.30 -53.86 -19.97
CA GLY A 439 49.46 -54.60 -19.46
C GLY A 439 49.29 -56.13 -19.54
N GLN A 440 48.07 -56.64 -19.32
CA GLN A 440 47.74 -58.05 -19.54
C GLN A 440 47.91 -58.45 -21.01
N LEU A 441 47.29 -57.70 -21.93
CA LEU A 441 47.34 -58.01 -23.37
C LEU A 441 48.77 -57.99 -23.91
N GLU A 442 49.63 -57.10 -23.40
CA GLU A 442 51.05 -57.04 -23.77
C GLU A 442 51.83 -58.26 -23.26
N ALA A 443 51.55 -58.74 -22.04
CA ALA A 443 52.15 -59.95 -21.49
C ALA A 443 51.68 -61.23 -22.25
N GLU A 444 50.39 -61.33 -22.58
CA GLU A 444 49.83 -62.43 -23.40
C GLU A 444 50.39 -62.44 -24.82
N LYS A 445 50.57 -61.26 -25.42
CA LYS A 445 51.20 -61.12 -26.74
C LYS A 445 52.67 -61.57 -26.73
N ALA A 446 53.42 -61.26 -25.67
CA ALA A 446 54.81 -61.71 -25.53
C ALA A 446 54.92 -63.24 -25.47
N LEU A 447 53.99 -63.91 -24.78
CA LEU A 447 53.89 -65.37 -24.73
C LEU A 447 53.53 -65.99 -26.10
N GLY A 448 52.64 -65.35 -26.85
CA GLY A 448 52.28 -65.77 -28.21
C GLY A 448 53.44 -65.62 -29.21
N SER A 449 54.21 -64.53 -29.13
CA SER A 449 55.38 -64.27 -29.97
C SER A 449 56.54 -65.23 -29.71
N SER A 450 56.87 -65.52 -28.45
CA SER A 450 57.95 -66.47 -28.10
C SER A 450 57.60 -67.91 -28.51
N LYS A 451 56.32 -68.30 -28.45
CA LYS A 451 55.82 -69.60 -28.94
C LYS A 451 56.02 -69.76 -30.45
N ALA A 452 55.68 -68.73 -31.23
CA ALA A 452 55.80 -68.73 -32.69
C ALA A 452 57.27 -68.70 -33.18
N ALA A 453 58.18 -68.10 -32.42
CA ALA A 453 59.61 -68.07 -32.74
C ALA A 453 60.30 -69.43 -32.55
N VAL A 454 59.89 -70.22 -31.55
CA VAL A 454 60.35 -71.61 -31.37
C VAL A 454 59.80 -72.53 -32.48
N GLU A 455 58.63 -72.24 -33.04
CA GLU A 455 58.06 -72.97 -34.19
C GLU A 455 58.77 -72.67 -35.53
N ARG A 456 59.25 -71.45 -35.79
CA ARG A 456 59.99 -71.07 -37.03
C ARG A 456 61.36 -71.73 -37.16
N ILE A 457 62.06 -71.91 -36.04
CA ILE A 457 63.35 -72.61 -36.00
C ILE A 457 63.22 -74.07 -36.49
N SER A 458 62.04 -74.69 -36.30
CA SER A 458 61.74 -76.03 -36.80
C SER A 458 61.52 -76.09 -38.33
N MET A 459 61.22 -74.97 -39.01
CA MET A 459 61.04 -74.91 -40.47
C MET A 459 62.34 -74.65 -41.23
N ILE A 460 63.27 -73.91 -40.62
CA ILE A 460 64.53 -73.52 -41.24
C ILE A 460 65.53 -74.69 -41.37
N GLU A 461 65.39 -75.71 -40.52
CA GLU A 461 66.10 -76.99 -40.64
C GLU A 461 65.94 -77.67 -42.02
N SER A 462 64.98 -77.24 -42.86
CA SER A 462 64.74 -77.84 -44.18
C SER A 462 65.40 -77.14 -45.38
N ILE A 463 66.10 -76.02 -45.19
CA ILE A 463 66.67 -75.22 -46.30
C ILE A 463 68.18 -74.90 -46.13
N ALA A 464 68.74 -74.90 -44.91
CA ALA A 464 70.19 -74.80 -44.71
C ALA A 464 70.66 -75.47 -43.41
N ASP A 465 71.60 -76.42 -43.54
CA ASP A 465 71.99 -77.42 -42.54
C ASP A 465 73.04 -76.90 -41.50
N GLY A 466 72.91 -75.68 -40.99
CA GLY A 466 73.95 -75.15 -40.10
C GLY A 466 73.59 -73.95 -39.27
N SER A 467 73.04 -74.18 -38.05
CA SER A 467 73.50 -73.48 -36.84
C SER A 467 72.83 -74.01 -35.54
N PRO A 468 73.45 -74.93 -34.77
CA PRO A 468 72.82 -75.56 -33.59
C PRO A 468 72.74 -74.66 -32.34
N THR A 469 73.50 -73.58 -32.25
CA THR A 469 73.66 -72.80 -31.01
C THR A 469 72.50 -71.84 -30.77
N GLN A 470 71.97 -71.21 -31.83
CA GLN A 470 70.84 -70.26 -31.74
C GLN A 470 69.51 -70.95 -31.41
N ILE A 471 69.40 -72.25 -31.66
CA ILE A 471 68.20 -73.06 -31.43
C ILE A 471 67.95 -73.29 -29.93
N ASN A 472 69.00 -73.50 -29.13
CA ASN A 472 68.87 -73.78 -27.70
C ASN A 472 68.61 -72.50 -26.87
N GLU A 473 69.23 -71.38 -27.23
CA GLU A 473 69.00 -70.10 -26.54
C GLU A 473 67.58 -69.55 -26.75
N ALA A 474 66.94 -69.87 -27.88
CA ALA A 474 65.54 -69.54 -28.13
C ALA A 474 64.57 -70.27 -27.18
N ARG A 475 64.89 -71.50 -26.74
CA ARG A 475 64.03 -72.30 -25.84
C ARG A 475 64.08 -71.83 -24.38
N ASP A 476 65.23 -71.40 -23.88
CA ASP A 476 65.35 -70.88 -22.50
C ASP A 476 64.64 -69.53 -22.33
N GLY A 477 64.65 -68.68 -23.37
CA GLY A 477 63.89 -67.41 -23.37
C GLY A 477 62.37 -67.59 -23.28
N TYR A 478 61.83 -68.71 -23.77
CA TYR A 478 60.40 -69.02 -23.70
C TYR A 478 59.92 -69.30 -22.26
N ALA A 479 60.70 -70.05 -21.47
CA ALA A 479 60.36 -70.41 -20.09
C ALA A 479 60.33 -69.21 -19.12
N GLU A 480 61.14 -68.18 -19.38
CA GLU A 480 61.14 -66.93 -18.60
C GLU A 480 59.88 -66.09 -18.86
N VAL A 481 59.37 -66.08 -20.10
CA VAL A 481 58.15 -65.37 -20.49
C VAL A 481 56.91 -65.96 -19.79
N GLU A 482 56.84 -67.29 -19.66
CA GLU A 482 55.71 -67.99 -19.03
C GLU A 482 55.53 -67.63 -17.54
N ARG A 483 56.64 -67.54 -16.79
CA ARG A 483 56.63 -67.24 -15.34
C ARG A 483 56.12 -65.83 -15.05
N THR A 484 56.56 -64.85 -15.83
CA THR A 484 56.23 -63.43 -15.65
C THR A 484 54.77 -63.14 -16.01
N VAL A 485 54.20 -63.86 -16.98
CA VAL A 485 52.77 -63.77 -17.34
C VAL A 485 51.89 -64.27 -16.18
N HIS A 486 52.29 -65.32 -15.46
CA HIS A 486 51.51 -65.84 -14.32
C HIS A 486 51.41 -64.80 -13.17
N GLN A 487 52.50 -64.09 -12.88
CA GLN A 487 52.53 -63.03 -11.87
C GLN A 487 51.64 -61.82 -12.25
N VAL A 488 51.51 -61.49 -13.54
CA VAL A 488 50.62 -60.42 -14.01
C VAL A 488 49.14 -60.77 -13.75
N LEU A 489 48.76 -62.05 -13.92
CA LEU A 489 47.38 -62.50 -13.70
C LEU A 489 46.96 -62.50 -12.23
N GLU A 490 47.86 -62.88 -11.31
CA GLU A 490 47.57 -62.85 -9.86
C GLU A 490 47.36 -61.42 -9.34
N ILE A 491 48.21 -60.46 -9.74
CA ILE A 491 48.12 -59.06 -9.31
C ILE A 491 46.86 -58.39 -9.88
N LYS A 492 46.44 -58.76 -11.08
CA LYS A 492 45.18 -58.27 -11.69
C LYS A 492 43.95 -58.65 -10.85
N ALA A 493 43.88 -59.89 -10.37
CA ALA A 493 42.73 -60.36 -9.58
C ALA A 493 42.55 -59.57 -8.27
N GLU A 494 43.66 -59.17 -7.62
CA GLU A 494 43.62 -58.29 -6.45
C GLU A 494 43.23 -56.84 -6.81
N ALA A 495 43.73 -56.31 -7.95
CA ALA A 495 43.35 -54.99 -8.45
C ALA A 495 41.86 -54.89 -8.80
N GLU A 496 41.25 -55.94 -9.36
CA GLU A 496 39.82 -56.00 -9.69
C GLU A 496 38.92 -55.96 -8.45
N LYS A 497 39.30 -56.62 -7.34
CA LYS A 497 38.57 -56.52 -6.05
C LYS A 497 38.57 -55.10 -5.51
N LEU A 498 39.71 -54.42 -5.55
CA LEU A 498 39.85 -53.02 -5.12
C LEU A 498 39.12 -52.05 -6.06
N LEU A 499 39.09 -52.32 -7.36
CA LEU A 499 38.33 -51.54 -8.34
C LEU A 499 36.82 -51.59 -8.04
N ASN A 500 36.29 -52.77 -7.72
CA ASN A 500 34.89 -52.93 -7.32
C ASN A 500 34.58 -52.19 -6.01
N GLY A 501 35.50 -52.24 -5.03
CA GLY A 501 35.38 -51.45 -3.79
C GLY A 501 35.40 -49.93 -4.03
N ALA A 502 36.25 -49.45 -4.95
CA ALA A 502 36.32 -48.04 -5.33
C ALA A 502 35.06 -47.58 -6.07
N ASN A 503 34.49 -48.40 -6.95
CA ASN A 503 33.23 -48.12 -7.65
C ASN A 503 32.05 -48.01 -6.68
N GLY A 504 31.90 -48.97 -5.74
CA GLY A 504 30.84 -48.90 -4.72
C GLY A 504 30.98 -47.68 -3.79
N LYS A 505 32.22 -47.28 -3.47
CA LYS A 505 32.47 -46.07 -2.68
C LYS A 505 32.17 -44.78 -3.46
N HIS A 506 32.44 -44.76 -4.75
CA HIS A 506 32.10 -43.65 -5.64
C HIS A 506 30.57 -43.43 -5.70
N GLU A 507 29.77 -44.49 -5.81
CA GLU A 507 28.30 -44.39 -5.75
C GLU A 507 27.80 -43.86 -4.39
N LYS A 508 28.46 -44.26 -3.28
CA LYS A 508 28.11 -43.74 -1.96
C LYS A 508 28.38 -42.24 -1.85
N VAL A 509 29.51 -41.75 -2.37
CA VAL A 509 29.84 -40.31 -2.45
C VAL A 509 28.78 -39.54 -3.25
N ASP A 510 28.13 -40.16 -4.25
CA ASP A 510 27.04 -39.54 -5.02
C ASP A 510 25.75 -39.40 -4.22
N GLY A 511 25.45 -40.40 -3.39
CA GLY A 511 24.35 -40.33 -2.43
C GLY A 511 24.56 -39.17 -1.44
N GLU A 512 25.70 -39.15 -0.76
CA GLU A 512 26.03 -38.14 0.25
C GLU A 512 26.08 -36.73 -0.35
N LYS A 513 26.57 -36.59 -1.59
CA LYS A 513 26.53 -35.31 -2.31
C LYS A 513 25.10 -34.80 -2.48
N ARG A 514 24.18 -35.65 -2.98
CA ARG A 514 22.78 -35.26 -3.20
C ARG A 514 22.10 -34.88 -1.88
N ASP A 515 22.39 -35.62 -0.81
CA ASP A 515 21.83 -35.37 0.51
C ASP A 515 22.35 -34.06 1.12
N LEU A 516 23.62 -33.72 0.90
CA LEU A 516 24.21 -32.44 1.29
C LEU A 516 23.69 -31.27 0.44
N GLU A 517 23.58 -31.43 -0.89
CA GLU A 517 23.00 -30.43 -1.79
C GLU A 517 21.54 -30.13 -1.43
N SER A 518 20.74 -31.16 -1.12
CA SER A 518 19.36 -30.99 -0.66
C SER A 518 19.28 -30.28 0.69
N ALA A 519 20.18 -30.60 1.63
CA ALA A 519 20.22 -29.94 2.94
C ALA A 519 20.64 -28.47 2.81
N LEU A 520 21.69 -28.17 2.02
CA LEU A 520 22.12 -26.81 1.72
C LEU A 520 21.04 -26.00 1.01
N GLY A 521 20.28 -26.58 0.07
CA GLY A 521 19.15 -25.89 -0.56
C GLY A 521 18.03 -25.51 0.43
N THR A 522 17.84 -26.32 1.48
CA THR A 522 16.90 -25.99 2.57
C THR A 522 17.42 -24.83 3.42
N GLU A 523 18.71 -24.83 3.77
CA GLU A 523 19.36 -23.75 4.52
C GLU A 523 19.40 -22.43 3.73
N GLU A 524 19.64 -22.49 2.41
CA GLU A 524 19.62 -21.33 1.52
C GLU A 524 18.22 -20.69 1.48
N SER A 525 17.17 -21.51 1.36
CA SER A 525 15.78 -21.05 1.41
C SER A 525 15.46 -20.38 2.75
N HIS A 526 15.88 -20.99 3.88
CA HIS A 526 15.70 -20.43 5.21
C HIS A 526 16.39 -19.08 5.38
N LEU A 527 17.66 -18.97 4.96
CA LEU A 527 18.42 -17.71 4.98
C LEU A 527 17.78 -16.63 4.12
N LYS A 528 17.29 -16.98 2.93
CA LYS A 528 16.61 -16.04 2.04
C LYS A 528 15.32 -15.52 2.64
N ILE A 529 14.44 -16.40 3.12
CA ILE A 529 13.15 -16.03 3.72
C ILE A 529 13.35 -15.12 4.94
N ASN A 530 14.28 -15.48 5.83
CA ASN A 530 14.51 -14.69 7.04
C ASN A 530 15.30 -13.40 6.76
N GLY A 531 16.20 -13.42 5.79
CA GLY A 531 16.86 -12.24 5.24
C GLY A 531 15.87 -11.21 4.70
N ASP A 532 14.93 -11.65 3.86
CA ASP A 532 13.90 -10.80 3.26
C ASP A 532 13.01 -10.14 4.33
N LYS A 533 12.67 -10.86 5.42
CA LYS A 533 11.92 -10.29 6.56
C LYS A 533 12.71 -9.18 7.27
N ILE A 534 14.01 -9.36 7.51
CA ILE A 534 14.86 -8.32 8.11
C ILE A 534 14.95 -7.10 7.20
N ILE A 535 15.17 -7.32 5.90
CA ILE A 535 15.22 -6.25 4.89
C ILE A 535 13.89 -5.49 4.87
N LYS A 536 12.75 -6.20 4.91
CA LYS A 536 11.42 -5.59 4.96
C LYS A 536 11.22 -4.77 6.24
N ALA A 537 11.68 -5.27 7.39
CA ALA A 537 11.67 -4.52 8.65
C ALA A 537 12.52 -3.24 8.57
N LEU A 538 13.71 -3.30 7.93
CA LEU A 538 14.58 -2.14 7.72
C LEU A 538 13.98 -1.11 6.76
N ARG A 539 13.24 -1.54 5.73
CA ARG A 539 12.54 -0.63 4.79
C ARG A 539 11.44 0.20 5.45
N LEU A 540 10.92 -0.24 6.60
CA LEU A 540 9.96 0.56 7.37
C LEU A 540 10.61 1.79 8.03
N LEU A 541 11.94 1.83 8.12
CA LEU A 541 12.68 2.98 8.64
C LEU A 541 12.88 4.02 7.53
N LYS A 542 12.38 5.25 7.73
CA LYS A 542 12.58 6.36 6.79
C LYS A 542 14.09 6.66 6.67
N GLY A 543 14.65 6.54 5.46
CA GLY A 543 16.04 6.86 5.15
C GLY A 543 16.90 5.71 4.61
N ASN A 544 16.47 4.44 4.72
CA ASN A 544 17.27 3.26 4.35
C ASN A 544 16.81 2.54 3.07
N VAL A 545 16.19 3.28 2.13
CA VAL A 545 15.41 2.68 1.03
C VAL A 545 16.26 1.93 -0.02
N ALA A 546 17.60 2.04 0.00
CA ALA A 546 18.45 1.49 -1.08
C ALA A 546 19.64 0.60 -0.66
N GLU A 547 19.93 0.41 0.63
CA GLU A 547 21.24 -0.16 1.02
C GLU A 547 21.28 -1.70 1.08
N PHE A 548 20.16 -2.35 1.39
CA PHE A 548 20.10 -3.80 1.62
C PHE A 548 19.08 -4.47 0.68
N ASP A 549 19.55 -5.06 -0.41
CA ASP A 549 18.76 -5.85 -1.37
C ASP A 549 19.07 -7.37 -1.30
N SER A 550 20.07 -7.77 -0.51
CA SER A 550 20.45 -9.16 -0.29
C SER A 550 20.97 -9.40 1.12
N VAL A 551 20.96 -10.67 1.57
CA VAL A 551 21.56 -11.10 2.84
C VAL A 551 23.06 -10.81 2.88
N GLU A 552 23.74 -10.93 1.74
CA GLU A 552 25.18 -10.68 1.65
C GLU A 552 25.52 -9.21 1.98
N LYS A 553 24.78 -8.25 1.40
CA LYS A 553 24.94 -6.82 1.74
C LYS A 553 24.53 -6.52 3.18
N LEU A 554 23.48 -7.17 3.68
CA LEU A 554 23.04 -7.04 5.08
C LEU A 554 24.18 -7.41 6.05
N CYS A 555 24.98 -8.41 5.71
CA CYS A 555 26.04 -8.95 6.57
C CYS A 555 27.43 -8.35 6.33
N SER A 556 27.67 -7.66 5.20
CA SER A 556 28.95 -7.03 4.89
C SER A 556 29.10 -5.59 5.39
N ALA A 557 28.01 -4.92 5.78
CA ALA A 557 28.03 -3.52 6.21
C ALA A 557 28.38 -3.32 7.70
N SER A 558 29.01 -2.19 8.04
CA SER A 558 29.10 -1.70 9.41
C SER A 558 27.71 -1.28 9.90
N PHE A 559 27.04 -2.18 10.60
CA PHE A 559 25.65 -1.97 11.01
C PHE A 559 25.58 -1.35 12.41
N LYS A 560 25.00 -0.15 12.50
CA LYS A 560 24.64 0.48 13.76
C LYS A 560 23.16 0.23 14.05
N ALA A 561 22.82 0.02 15.32
CA ALA A 561 21.44 -0.09 15.75
C ALA A 561 20.62 1.11 15.22
N PRO A 562 19.58 0.87 14.41
CA PRO A 562 18.82 1.96 13.83
C PRO A 562 17.96 2.67 14.88
N SER A 563 17.76 3.98 14.71
CA SER A 563 16.74 4.70 15.45
C SER A 563 15.37 4.25 14.94
N VAL A 564 14.53 3.70 15.83
CA VAL A 564 13.22 3.16 15.46
C VAL A 564 12.12 4.18 15.76
N PRO A 565 11.33 4.60 14.77
CA PRO A 565 10.13 5.40 14.99
C PRO A 565 9.01 4.65 15.70
N ILE A 566 8.28 5.34 16.60
CA ILE A 566 7.21 4.72 17.38
C ILE A 566 6.03 4.24 16.54
N ASP A 567 5.74 4.93 15.42
CA ASP A 567 4.66 4.58 14.49
C ASP A 567 4.92 3.29 13.70
N VAL A 568 6.19 2.88 13.54
CA VAL A 568 6.57 1.66 12.82
C VAL A 568 7.11 0.55 13.73
N ALA A 569 7.38 0.83 15.01
CA ALA A 569 7.96 -0.12 15.96
C ALA A 569 7.16 -1.43 16.07
N THR A 570 5.83 -1.34 16.11
CA THR A 570 4.96 -2.52 16.15
C THR A 570 5.01 -3.34 14.86
N ASN A 571 5.13 -2.71 13.70
CA ASN A 571 5.25 -3.39 12.41
C ASN A 571 6.60 -4.09 12.30
N ILE A 572 7.70 -3.44 12.73
CA ILE A 572 9.03 -4.05 12.81
C ILE A 572 9.01 -5.31 13.67
N MET A 573 8.44 -5.26 14.88
CA MET A 573 8.33 -6.45 15.73
C MET A 573 7.53 -7.58 15.07
N SER A 574 6.50 -7.24 14.29
CA SER A 574 5.71 -8.23 13.53
C SER A 574 6.54 -8.90 12.44
N GLU A 575 7.27 -8.14 11.62
CA GLU A 575 8.12 -8.71 10.56
C GLU A 575 9.22 -9.62 11.14
N LEU A 576 9.75 -9.26 12.32
CA LEU A 576 10.82 -10.01 12.98
C LEU A 576 10.36 -11.19 13.84
N SER A 577 9.05 -11.35 14.06
CA SER A 577 8.50 -12.38 14.96
C SER A 577 8.87 -13.81 14.57
N ASN A 578 9.03 -14.05 13.26
CA ASN A 578 9.34 -15.36 12.68
C ASN A 578 10.74 -15.40 12.07
N VAL A 579 11.65 -14.56 12.53
CA VAL A 579 13.07 -14.56 12.13
C VAL A 579 13.85 -15.27 13.21
N ASN A 580 14.35 -16.47 12.91
CA ASN A 580 15.12 -17.28 13.86
C ASN A 580 16.35 -17.86 13.15
N SER A 581 17.33 -18.28 13.95
CA SER A 581 18.43 -19.10 13.43
C SER A 581 17.93 -20.47 12.99
N SER A 582 18.61 -21.06 12.02
CA SER A 582 18.29 -22.40 11.55
C SER A 582 18.59 -23.44 12.62
N THR A 583 17.61 -24.31 12.90
CA THR A 583 17.74 -25.43 13.84
C THR A 583 18.38 -26.66 13.19
N THR A 584 18.35 -26.76 11.86
CA THR A 584 18.91 -27.88 11.09
C THR A 584 20.35 -27.65 10.64
N LEU A 585 20.86 -26.42 10.77
CA LEU A 585 22.18 -26.03 10.29
C LEU A 585 23.33 -26.88 10.87
N ALA A 586 23.25 -27.24 12.15
CA ALA A 586 24.26 -28.10 12.79
C ALA A 586 24.27 -29.52 12.20
N ALA A 587 23.09 -30.07 11.84
CA ALA A 587 23.01 -31.37 11.18
C ALA A 587 23.56 -31.30 9.74
N THR A 588 23.32 -30.19 9.03
CA THR A 588 23.89 -29.94 7.70
C THR A 588 25.42 -29.82 7.74
N GLU A 589 25.97 -29.20 8.79
CA GLU A 589 27.43 -29.16 9.02
C GLU A 589 28.03 -30.55 9.22
N GLU A 590 27.34 -31.43 9.95
CA GLU A 590 27.81 -32.80 10.14
C GLU A 590 27.81 -33.58 8.82
N LYS A 591 26.77 -33.42 7.99
CA LYS A 591 26.75 -33.98 6.62
C LYS A 591 27.92 -33.49 5.76
N ALA A 592 28.31 -32.22 5.90
CA ALA A 592 29.46 -31.68 5.18
C ALA A 592 30.78 -32.35 5.61
N LYS A 593 30.96 -32.63 6.91
CA LYS A 593 32.12 -33.37 7.42
C LYS A 593 32.14 -34.83 6.94
N ASP A 594 30.99 -35.49 6.94
CA ASP A 594 30.87 -36.87 6.47
C ASP A 594 31.19 -37.00 4.97
N TYR A 595 30.74 -36.04 4.16
CA TYR A 595 31.07 -35.95 2.75
C TYR A 595 32.58 -35.80 2.50
N GLU A 596 33.25 -34.93 3.27
CA GLU A 596 34.71 -34.76 3.20
C GLU A 596 35.46 -36.05 3.57
N LYS A 597 35.04 -36.74 4.64
CA LYS A 597 35.62 -38.01 5.07
C LYS A 597 35.54 -39.09 3.98
N HIS A 598 34.39 -39.24 3.33
CA HIS A 598 34.20 -40.27 2.30
C HIS A 598 35.04 -40.04 1.03
N ILE A 599 35.38 -38.78 0.71
CA ILE A 599 36.28 -38.45 -0.40
C ILE A 599 37.74 -38.81 -0.06
N GLU A 600 38.20 -38.57 1.16
CA GLU A 600 39.55 -38.96 1.58
C GLU A 600 39.71 -40.49 1.61
N GLU A 601 38.67 -41.23 2.03
CA GLU A 601 38.64 -42.70 1.93
C GLU A 601 38.75 -43.17 0.47
N LEU A 602 38.04 -42.52 -0.46
CA LEU A 602 38.13 -42.82 -1.88
C LEU A 602 39.55 -42.57 -2.41
N LYS A 603 40.18 -41.44 -2.06
CA LYS A 603 41.55 -41.09 -2.45
C LYS A 603 42.59 -42.14 -2.01
N ALA A 604 42.44 -42.69 -0.80
CA ALA A 604 43.34 -43.76 -0.32
C ALA A 604 43.26 -45.02 -1.19
N LEU A 605 42.08 -45.37 -1.73
CA LEU A 605 41.91 -46.50 -2.65
C LEU A 605 42.57 -46.23 -4.01
N TYR A 606 42.53 -44.99 -4.50
CA TYR A 606 43.21 -44.60 -5.75
C TYR A 606 44.73 -44.78 -5.67
N THR A 607 45.36 -44.34 -4.58
CA THR A 607 46.81 -44.48 -4.41
C THR A 607 47.24 -45.94 -4.51
N LYS A 608 46.47 -46.87 -3.93
CA LYS A 608 46.74 -48.32 -4.04
C LYS A 608 46.53 -48.87 -5.45
N LEU A 609 45.51 -48.42 -6.18
CA LEU A 609 45.28 -48.86 -7.57
C LEU A 609 46.41 -48.39 -8.52
N ASP A 610 46.97 -47.19 -8.31
CA ASP A 610 48.10 -46.71 -9.11
C ASP A 610 49.40 -47.48 -8.82
N GLU A 611 49.61 -47.95 -7.59
CA GLU A 611 50.71 -48.85 -7.25
C GLU A 611 50.60 -50.18 -8.04
N TYR A 612 49.41 -50.79 -8.09
CA TYR A 612 49.21 -52.03 -8.87
C TYR A 612 49.45 -51.85 -10.37
N LYS A 613 49.01 -50.72 -10.95
CA LYS A 613 49.28 -50.38 -12.35
C LYS A 613 50.79 -50.36 -12.66
N ARG A 614 51.60 -49.74 -11.81
CA ARG A 614 53.05 -49.66 -12.04
C ARG A 614 53.69 -51.05 -12.04
N THR A 615 53.26 -51.93 -11.15
CA THR A 615 53.77 -53.30 -11.06
C THR A 615 53.36 -54.16 -12.26
N ILE A 616 52.09 -54.10 -12.70
CA ILE A 616 51.60 -54.85 -13.87
C ILE A 616 52.33 -54.42 -15.15
N ASN A 617 52.48 -53.12 -15.38
CA ASN A 617 53.19 -52.60 -16.56
C ASN A 617 54.69 -52.93 -16.52
N GLY A 618 55.30 -52.92 -15.34
CA GLY A 618 56.70 -53.32 -15.15
C GLY A 618 56.94 -54.77 -15.55
N ASN A 619 56.09 -55.68 -15.07
CA ASN A 619 56.18 -57.12 -15.38
C ASN A 619 55.88 -57.42 -16.87
N ALA A 620 54.89 -56.74 -17.47
CA ALA A 620 54.58 -56.88 -18.90
C ALA A 620 55.75 -56.44 -19.81
N THR A 621 56.47 -55.38 -19.42
CA THR A 621 57.66 -54.89 -20.15
C THR A 621 58.80 -55.91 -20.11
N GLU A 622 58.98 -56.58 -18.96
CA GLU A 622 60.05 -57.58 -18.81
C GLU A 622 59.74 -58.86 -19.62
N ALA A 623 58.47 -59.28 -19.69
CA ALA A 623 58.03 -60.37 -20.57
C ALA A 623 58.29 -60.06 -22.06
N ALA A 624 58.05 -58.82 -22.50
CA ALA A 624 58.29 -58.41 -23.89
C ALA A 624 59.78 -58.39 -24.27
N LYS A 625 60.69 -58.03 -23.35
CA LYS A 625 62.14 -58.08 -23.58
C LYS A 625 62.65 -59.51 -23.77
N SER A 626 62.18 -60.45 -22.94
CA SER A 626 62.54 -61.86 -23.05
C SER A 626 62.03 -62.48 -24.37
N ALA A 627 60.84 -62.09 -24.84
CA ALA A 627 60.30 -62.55 -26.13
C ALA A 627 61.06 -62.01 -27.36
N ALA A 628 61.52 -60.75 -27.32
CA ALA A 628 62.30 -60.15 -28.42
C ALA A 628 63.66 -60.85 -28.64
N LYS A 629 64.29 -61.31 -27.55
CA LYS A 629 65.55 -62.08 -27.60
C LYS A 629 65.37 -63.46 -28.26
N THR A 630 64.21 -64.08 -28.10
CA THR A 630 63.84 -65.35 -28.75
C THR A 630 63.62 -65.20 -30.27
N GLU A 631 63.08 -64.07 -30.74
CA GLU A 631 62.77 -63.84 -32.17
C GLU A 631 64.00 -63.42 -33.01
N GLU A 632 64.98 -62.73 -32.41
CA GLU A 632 66.24 -62.36 -33.06
C GLU A 632 67.06 -63.58 -33.51
N MET A 633 67.07 -64.64 -32.69
CA MET A 633 67.77 -65.90 -32.97
C MET A 633 67.13 -66.74 -34.10
N SER A 634 65.84 -66.54 -34.39
CA SER A 634 65.11 -67.25 -35.46
C SER A 634 65.31 -66.65 -36.86
N LYS A 635 65.59 -65.33 -36.96
CA LYS A 635 65.68 -64.61 -38.25
C LYS A 635 66.98 -64.85 -39.01
N THR A 636 68.07 -65.18 -38.32
CA THR A 636 69.39 -65.41 -38.95
C THR A 636 69.41 -66.63 -39.86
N ALA A 637 68.39 -67.49 -39.82
CA ALA A 637 68.41 -68.78 -40.48
C ALA A 637 67.49 -68.83 -41.75
N GLU A 638 66.63 -67.84 -42.00
CA GLU A 638 65.61 -67.84 -43.09
C GLU A 638 66.10 -67.25 -44.45
N ASP A 639 67.28 -66.63 -44.51
CA ASP A 639 67.91 -66.10 -45.74
C ASP A 639 68.23 -67.17 -46.80
N ALA A 640 67.98 -68.44 -46.49
CA ALA A 640 68.37 -69.57 -47.32
C ALA A 640 67.44 -69.90 -48.51
N ALA A 641 66.26 -69.30 -48.70
CA ALA A 641 65.49 -69.67 -49.91
C ALA A 641 64.62 -68.57 -50.54
N ALA A 642 65.18 -67.97 -51.59
CA ALA A 642 64.80 -68.10 -53.01
C ALA A 642 63.32 -68.16 -53.46
N THR A 643 62.37 -68.62 -52.64
CA THR A 643 60.94 -68.73 -52.98
C THR A 643 60.22 -67.36 -52.94
N THR A 644 60.72 -66.44 -52.12
CA THR A 644 60.14 -65.11 -51.85
C THR A 644 59.96 -64.20 -53.09
N ALA A 645 60.69 -64.44 -54.18
CA ALA A 645 60.76 -63.47 -55.27
C ALA A 645 59.71 -63.64 -56.39
N SER A 646 59.04 -64.80 -56.54
CA SER A 646 58.04 -65.01 -57.61
C SER A 646 56.63 -64.52 -57.24
N ASP A 647 56.29 -64.52 -55.94
CA ASP A 647 54.98 -64.06 -55.45
C ASP A 647 54.82 -62.53 -55.48
N GLN A 648 55.92 -61.77 -55.38
CA GLN A 648 55.90 -60.30 -55.33
C GLN A 648 55.40 -59.62 -56.63
N ILE A 649 55.58 -60.24 -57.80
CA ILE A 649 55.09 -59.69 -59.10
C ILE A 649 53.55 -59.80 -59.19
N LYS A 650 52.97 -60.92 -58.75
CA LYS A 650 51.51 -61.17 -58.79
C LYS A 650 50.75 -60.37 -57.74
N GLU A 651 51.36 -60.11 -56.59
CA GLU A 651 50.76 -59.32 -55.51
C GLU A 651 50.56 -57.84 -55.90
N LYS A 652 51.51 -57.26 -56.65
CA LYS A 652 51.50 -55.83 -56.97
C LYS A 652 50.48 -55.41 -58.03
N GLY A 653 50.16 -56.28 -59.00
CA GLY A 653 49.06 -56.05 -59.94
C GLY A 653 47.67 -56.09 -59.29
N LYS A 654 47.44 -57.00 -58.33
CA LYS A 654 46.17 -57.07 -57.57
C LYS A 654 45.93 -55.83 -56.71
N MET A 655 46.99 -55.26 -56.14
CA MET A 655 46.93 -54.05 -55.31
C MET A 655 46.46 -52.80 -56.07
N LEU A 656 46.93 -52.60 -57.32
CA LEU A 656 46.53 -51.44 -58.14
C LEU A 656 45.06 -51.50 -58.58
N CYS A 657 44.53 -52.70 -58.81
CA CYS A 657 43.12 -52.91 -59.19
C CYS A 657 42.16 -52.78 -58.01
N ALA A 658 42.58 -53.21 -56.81
CA ALA A 658 41.83 -52.94 -55.58
C ALA A 658 41.72 -51.43 -55.31
N ALA A 659 42.78 -50.65 -55.57
CA ALA A 659 42.77 -49.21 -55.37
C ALA A 659 41.81 -48.45 -56.32
N ASP A 660 41.70 -48.87 -57.58
CA ASP A 660 40.80 -48.29 -58.58
C ASP A 660 39.32 -48.45 -58.20
N SER A 661 38.92 -49.68 -57.85
CA SER A 661 37.57 -49.98 -57.37
C SER A 661 37.24 -49.26 -56.05
N GLY A 662 38.23 -49.12 -55.16
CA GLY A 662 38.10 -48.40 -53.89
C GLY A 662 37.82 -46.91 -54.07
N LEU A 663 38.56 -46.21 -54.95
CA LEU A 663 38.33 -44.79 -55.22
C LEU A 663 36.96 -44.55 -55.91
N ALA A 664 36.57 -45.37 -56.89
CA ALA A 664 35.26 -45.24 -57.56
C ALA A 664 34.07 -45.30 -56.59
N ALA A 665 34.13 -46.18 -55.57
CA ALA A 665 33.09 -46.27 -54.54
C ALA A 665 33.02 -45.03 -53.64
N LEU A 666 34.16 -44.40 -53.35
CA LEU A 666 34.23 -43.17 -52.52
C LEU A 666 33.63 -41.95 -53.24
N SER A 667 33.79 -41.85 -54.56
CA SER A 667 33.17 -40.78 -55.37
C SER A 667 31.64 -40.75 -55.24
N SER A 668 31.01 -41.93 -55.22
CA SER A 668 29.56 -42.04 -55.06
C SER A 668 29.10 -41.61 -53.66
N LYS A 669 29.86 -41.94 -52.61
CA LYS A 669 29.57 -41.51 -51.22
C LYS A 669 29.65 -40.00 -51.05
N ILE A 670 30.60 -39.33 -51.70
CA ILE A 670 30.71 -37.85 -51.67
C ILE A 670 29.45 -37.22 -52.28
N LYS A 671 28.97 -37.70 -53.43
CA LYS A 671 27.76 -37.18 -54.09
C LYS A 671 26.50 -37.33 -53.24
N GLU A 672 26.33 -38.47 -52.56
CA GLU A 672 25.20 -38.73 -51.66
C GLU A 672 25.17 -37.73 -50.49
N ALA A 673 26.32 -37.47 -49.87
CA ALA A 673 26.43 -36.55 -48.74
C ALA A 673 26.17 -35.08 -49.13
N VAL A 674 26.54 -34.66 -50.35
CA VAL A 674 26.21 -33.33 -50.90
C VAL A 674 24.71 -33.14 -51.03
N LYS A 675 23.98 -34.15 -51.54
CA LYS A 675 22.53 -34.07 -51.68
C LYS A 675 21.82 -33.93 -50.33
N GLN A 676 22.32 -34.62 -49.30
CA GLN A 676 21.79 -34.50 -47.94
C GLN A 676 22.04 -33.13 -47.31
N GLN A 677 23.13 -32.46 -47.70
CA GLN A 677 23.48 -31.12 -47.25
C GLN A 677 22.50 -30.05 -47.77
N GLU A 678 22.01 -30.18 -49.02
CA GLU A 678 21.04 -29.24 -49.61
C GLU A 678 19.66 -29.33 -48.92
N ASP A 679 19.16 -30.54 -48.67
CA ASP A 679 17.88 -30.78 -47.97
C ASP A 679 17.85 -30.20 -46.54
N LEU A 680 19.01 -30.18 -45.89
CA LEU A 680 19.23 -29.68 -44.53
C LEU A 680 18.96 -28.17 -44.41
N SER A 681 19.39 -27.39 -45.39
CA SER A 681 19.20 -25.93 -45.44
C SER A 681 17.71 -25.54 -45.47
N LEU A 682 16.91 -26.30 -46.22
CA LEU A 682 15.46 -26.07 -46.34
C LEU A 682 14.73 -26.35 -45.02
N LYS A 683 15.07 -27.44 -44.32
CA LYS A 683 14.50 -27.79 -43.00
C LYS A 683 14.76 -26.73 -41.93
N LEU A 684 15.98 -26.19 -41.88
CA LEU A 684 16.37 -25.18 -40.89
C LEU A 684 15.60 -23.86 -41.07
N SER A 685 15.36 -23.45 -42.31
CA SER A 685 14.56 -22.27 -42.64
C SER A 685 13.13 -22.37 -42.08
N VAL A 686 12.47 -23.51 -42.29
CA VAL A 686 11.11 -23.77 -41.77
C VAL A 686 11.07 -23.73 -40.24
N ALA A 687 12.03 -24.36 -39.57
CA ALA A 687 12.11 -24.35 -38.11
C ALA A 687 12.33 -22.94 -37.52
N SER A 688 13.10 -22.10 -38.23
CA SER A 688 13.32 -20.70 -37.87
C SER A 688 12.03 -19.86 -37.98
N THR A 689 11.34 -19.92 -39.13
CA THR A 689 10.09 -19.17 -39.35
C THR A 689 9.01 -19.57 -38.33
N GLN A 690 8.90 -20.86 -38.02
CA GLN A 690 7.92 -21.35 -37.05
C GLN A 690 8.18 -20.84 -35.64
N SER A 691 9.45 -20.82 -35.20
CA SER A 691 9.84 -20.27 -33.90
C SER A 691 9.57 -18.76 -33.80
N ALA A 692 9.85 -18.01 -34.87
CA ALA A 692 9.56 -16.57 -34.93
C ALA A 692 8.06 -16.27 -34.83
N LYS A 693 7.21 -17.03 -35.54
CA LYS A 693 5.76 -16.89 -35.46
C LYS A 693 5.21 -17.25 -34.07
N ALA A 694 5.74 -18.29 -33.44
CA ALA A 694 5.37 -18.66 -32.07
C ALA A 694 5.69 -17.53 -31.08
N MET A 695 6.87 -16.90 -31.20
CA MET A 695 7.26 -15.74 -30.39
C MET A 695 6.32 -14.54 -30.58
N TYR A 696 5.92 -14.23 -31.83
CA TYR A 696 4.98 -13.14 -32.09
C TYR A 696 3.62 -13.39 -31.39
N ASN A 697 3.06 -14.59 -31.53
CA ASN A 697 1.79 -14.94 -30.90
C ASN A 697 1.88 -14.91 -29.36
N ALA A 698 3.00 -15.34 -28.78
CA ALA A 698 3.22 -15.29 -27.35
C ALA A 698 3.25 -13.84 -26.81
N THR A 699 3.88 -12.91 -27.54
CA THR A 699 3.89 -11.48 -27.18
C THR A 699 2.49 -10.86 -27.20
N GLU A 700 1.66 -11.21 -28.17
CA GLU A 700 0.26 -10.72 -28.23
C GLU A 700 -0.61 -11.34 -27.13
N ALA A 701 -0.40 -12.62 -26.82
CA ALA A 701 -1.03 -13.29 -25.68
C ALA A 701 -0.62 -12.65 -24.35
N GLU A 702 0.65 -12.28 -24.17
CA GLU A 702 1.17 -11.63 -22.97
C GLU A 702 0.43 -10.31 -22.69
N LYS A 703 0.32 -9.44 -23.70
CA LYS A 703 -0.41 -8.17 -23.59
C LYS A 703 -1.85 -8.40 -23.17
N SER A 704 -2.53 -9.36 -23.81
CA SER A 704 -3.93 -9.68 -23.54
C SER A 704 -4.14 -10.21 -22.11
N CYS A 705 -3.29 -11.11 -21.64
CA CYS A 705 -3.34 -11.66 -20.27
C CYS A 705 -3.05 -10.57 -19.21
N GLN A 706 -2.08 -9.70 -19.46
CA GLN A 706 -1.75 -8.59 -18.56
C GLN A 706 -2.87 -7.54 -18.48
N ILE A 707 -3.45 -7.14 -19.62
CA ILE A 707 -4.60 -6.22 -19.67
C ILE A 707 -5.78 -6.81 -18.89
N SER A 708 -6.13 -8.06 -19.19
CA SER A 708 -7.24 -8.76 -18.52
C SER A 708 -7.02 -8.84 -17.00
N SER A 709 -5.81 -9.19 -16.56
CA SER A 709 -5.47 -9.22 -15.13
C SER A 709 -5.58 -7.85 -14.46
N LYS A 710 -5.10 -6.77 -15.10
CA LYS A 710 -5.21 -5.40 -14.56
C LYS A 710 -6.67 -4.95 -14.46
N VAL A 711 -7.47 -5.28 -15.46
CA VAL A 711 -8.89 -4.93 -15.53
C VAL A 711 -9.67 -5.64 -14.43
N VAL A 712 -9.45 -6.95 -14.23
CA VAL A 712 -10.05 -7.70 -13.13
C VAL A 712 -9.66 -7.09 -11.78
N GLU A 713 -8.39 -6.72 -11.58
CA GLU A 713 -7.94 -6.05 -10.36
C GLU A 713 -8.60 -4.69 -10.12
N GLY A 714 -8.73 -3.86 -11.15
CA GLY A 714 -9.43 -2.58 -11.05
C GLY A 714 -10.91 -2.75 -10.72
N ALA A 715 -11.57 -3.72 -11.35
CA ALA A 715 -12.99 -4.01 -11.14
C ALA A 715 -13.32 -4.53 -9.73
N LYS A 716 -12.35 -5.11 -8.99
CA LYS A 716 -12.55 -5.57 -7.60
C LYS A 716 -13.08 -4.51 -6.64
N ARG A 717 -12.84 -3.22 -6.92
CA ARG A 717 -13.38 -2.12 -6.10
C ARG A 717 -14.91 -2.12 -6.05
N TYR A 718 -15.55 -2.74 -7.03
CA TYR A 718 -17.00 -2.73 -7.20
C TYR A 718 -17.65 -4.07 -6.89
N VAL A 719 -16.94 -5.20 -7.03
CA VAL A 719 -17.51 -6.55 -6.85
C VAL A 719 -16.68 -7.44 -5.94
N HIS A 720 -17.36 -8.24 -5.12
CA HIS A 720 -16.76 -9.34 -4.38
C HIS A 720 -16.71 -10.60 -5.24
N ALA A 721 -15.88 -10.60 -6.28
CA ALA A 721 -15.72 -11.72 -7.21
C ALA A 721 -14.46 -12.55 -6.87
N VAL A 722 -14.38 -13.09 -5.65
CA VAL A 722 -13.16 -13.78 -5.16
C VAL A 722 -12.81 -14.99 -6.04
N ASP A 723 -13.81 -15.72 -6.51
CA ASP A 723 -13.61 -16.92 -7.34
C ASP A 723 -13.11 -16.56 -8.75
N ASP A 724 -13.72 -15.56 -9.41
CA ASP A 724 -13.27 -15.08 -10.74
C ASP A 724 -11.88 -14.45 -10.68
N VAL A 725 -11.53 -13.84 -9.56
CA VAL A 725 -10.19 -13.31 -9.30
C VAL A 725 -9.17 -14.42 -9.11
N GLY A 726 -9.54 -15.47 -8.36
CA GLY A 726 -8.71 -16.66 -8.20
C GLY A 726 -8.50 -17.38 -9.54
N LEU A 727 -9.57 -17.49 -10.34
CA LEU A 727 -9.55 -18.03 -11.69
C LEU A 727 -8.66 -17.19 -12.61
N MET A 728 -8.84 -15.86 -12.63
CA MET A 728 -8.01 -14.96 -13.42
C MET A 728 -6.53 -15.06 -13.04
N HIS A 729 -6.20 -15.16 -11.75
CA HIS A 729 -4.83 -15.35 -11.30
C HIS A 729 -4.24 -16.67 -11.81
N ALA A 730 -4.99 -17.78 -11.69
CA ALA A 730 -4.58 -19.09 -12.19
C ALA A 730 -4.41 -19.10 -13.72
N THR A 731 -5.33 -18.47 -14.46
CA THR A 731 -5.27 -18.33 -15.92
C THR A 731 -4.10 -17.47 -16.34
N ASN A 732 -3.82 -16.35 -15.65
CA ASN A 732 -2.67 -15.50 -15.94
C ASN A 732 -1.34 -16.22 -15.65
N VAL A 733 -1.23 -16.96 -14.56
CA VAL A 733 -0.06 -17.81 -14.27
C VAL A 733 0.15 -18.85 -15.39
N SER A 734 -0.94 -19.49 -15.84
CA SER A 734 -0.90 -20.50 -16.91
C SER A 734 -0.52 -19.88 -18.27
N CYS A 735 -1.01 -18.67 -18.56
CA CYS A 735 -0.64 -17.87 -19.72
C CYS A 735 0.86 -17.52 -19.70
N MET A 736 1.35 -16.94 -18.60
CA MET A 736 2.76 -16.56 -18.45
C MET A 736 3.71 -17.77 -18.47
N SER A 737 3.29 -18.91 -17.90
CA SER A 737 4.05 -20.16 -17.98
C SER A 737 4.17 -20.67 -19.42
N SER A 738 3.07 -20.62 -20.19
CA SER A 738 3.06 -20.98 -21.61
C SER A 738 3.95 -20.06 -22.43
N ILE A 739 3.94 -18.75 -22.16
CA ILE A 739 4.82 -17.76 -22.80
C ILE A 739 6.29 -18.03 -22.48
N ALA A 740 6.63 -18.29 -21.21
CA ALA A 740 7.99 -18.65 -20.82
C ALA A 740 8.47 -19.94 -21.52
N SER A 741 7.57 -20.91 -21.71
CA SER A 741 7.84 -22.10 -22.51
C SER A 741 8.15 -21.74 -23.97
N VAL A 742 7.36 -20.86 -24.61
CA VAL A 742 7.65 -20.39 -25.98
C VAL A 742 9.02 -19.73 -26.06
N ILE A 743 9.36 -18.82 -25.15
CA ILE A 743 10.65 -18.11 -25.13
C ILE A 743 11.80 -19.09 -25.04
N ARG A 744 11.73 -20.03 -24.09
CA ARG A 744 12.78 -21.04 -23.90
C ARG A 744 12.90 -21.97 -25.11
N LYS A 745 11.78 -22.49 -25.62
CA LYS A 745 11.78 -23.45 -26.75
C LYS A 745 12.21 -22.82 -28.06
N SER A 746 11.79 -21.58 -28.33
CA SER A 746 12.26 -20.82 -29.48
C SER A 746 13.75 -20.51 -29.37
N LYS A 747 14.25 -20.18 -28.18
CA LYS A 747 15.69 -20.00 -27.95
C LYS A 747 16.48 -21.29 -28.17
N GLU A 748 16.04 -22.41 -27.59
CA GLU A 748 16.64 -23.73 -27.82
C GLU A 748 16.68 -24.09 -29.31
N ALA A 749 15.60 -23.80 -30.06
CA ALA A 749 15.56 -24.01 -31.51
C ALA A 749 16.57 -23.13 -32.25
N VAL A 750 16.65 -21.83 -31.93
CA VAL A 750 17.59 -20.88 -32.56
C VAL A 750 19.05 -21.24 -32.25
N ASP A 751 19.38 -21.56 -31.00
CA ASP A 751 20.74 -21.96 -30.60
C ASP A 751 21.14 -23.27 -31.31
N THR A 752 20.21 -24.22 -31.46
CA THR A 752 20.44 -25.46 -32.21
C THR A 752 20.65 -25.17 -33.70
N ILE A 753 19.85 -24.29 -34.31
CA ILE A 753 20.03 -23.86 -35.71
C ILE A 753 21.41 -23.22 -35.91
N ALA A 754 21.85 -22.36 -34.99
CA ALA A 754 23.18 -21.75 -35.05
C ALA A 754 24.31 -22.79 -34.96
N SER A 755 24.16 -23.79 -34.08
CA SER A 755 25.11 -24.90 -33.98
C SER A 755 25.16 -25.74 -35.26
N VAL A 756 24.00 -26.08 -35.85
CA VAL A 756 23.92 -26.84 -37.10
C VAL A 756 24.56 -26.06 -38.25
N ASN A 757 24.31 -24.75 -38.34
CA ASN A 757 24.96 -23.90 -39.34
C ASN A 757 26.50 -23.90 -39.21
N LYS A 758 27.03 -23.90 -37.98
CA LYS A 758 28.48 -24.02 -37.75
C LYS A 758 29.03 -25.39 -38.16
N THR A 759 28.29 -26.46 -37.88
CA THR A 759 28.63 -27.82 -38.35
C THR A 759 28.59 -27.90 -39.87
N MET A 760 27.62 -27.26 -40.53
CA MET A 760 27.54 -27.19 -41.99
C MET A 760 28.73 -26.44 -42.61
N GLN A 761 29.15 -25.31 -42.05
CA GLN A 761 30.38 -24.62 -42.49
C GLN A 761 31.63 -25.50 -42.34
N THR A 762 31.68 -26.33 -41.30
CA THR A 762 32.79 -27.28 -41.11
C THR A 762 32.72 -28.43 -42.11
N ALA A 763 31.51 -28.90 -42.43
CA ALA A 763 31.27 -29.93 -43.44
C ALA A 763 31.66 -29.45 -44.85
N GLU A 764 31.44 -28.18 -45.19
CA GLU A 764 31.89 -27.58 -46.46
C GLU A 764 33.42 -27.63 -46.62
N ASN A 765 34.17 -27.35 -45.54
CA ASN A 765 35.63 -27.47 -45.54
C ASN A 765 36.09 -28.93 -45.64
N ALA A 766 35.42 -29.84 -44.92
CA ALA A 766 35.71 -31.28 -44.99
C ALA A 766 35.39 -31.86 -46.39
N GLN A 767 34.32 -31.40 -47.03
CA GLN A 767 33.96 -31.75 -48.41
C GLN A 767 35.07 -31.33 -49.38
N LYS A 768 35.59 -30.10 -49.25
CA LYS A 768 36.69 -29.60 -50.07
C LYS A 768 37.95 -30.46 -49.89
N ASN A 769 38.33 -30.74 -48.64
CA ASN A 769 39.49 -31.60 -48.34
C ASN A 769 39.32 -33.03 -48.88
N ALA A 770 38.13 -33.62 -48.76
CA ALA A 770 37.85 -34.95 -49.28
C ALA A 770 37.94 -34.99 -50.81
N ASN A 771 37.46 -33.95 -51.51
CA ASN A 771 37.60 -33.80 -52.95
C ASN A 771 39.06 -33.60 -53.38
N ASP A 772 39.82 -32.76 -52.67
CA ASP A 772 41.22 -32.49 -53.00
C ASP A 772 42.09 -33.76 -52.84
N LEU A 773 41.93 -34.50 -51.73
CA LEU A 773 42.61 -35.78 -51.50
C LEU A 773 42.19 -36.86 -52.49
N PHE A 774 40.89 -36.93 -52.82
CA PHE A 774 40.39 -37.85 -53.84
C PHE A 774 41.04 -37.59 -55.20
N ASN A 775 41.13 -36.32 -55.63
CA ASN A 775 41.73 -35.94 -56.91
C ASN A 775 43.25 -36.19 -56.93
N GLU A 776 43.96 -35.93 -55.83
CA GLU A 776 45.40 -36.20 -55.70
C GLU A 776 45.72 -37.69 -55.84
N GLU A 777 45.03 -38.56 -55.09
CA GLU A 777 45.27 -40.00 -55.11
C GLU A 777 44.79 -40.66 -56.42
N ASN A 778 43.71 -40.17 -57.02
CA ASN A 778 43.28 -40.61 -58.35
C ASN A 778 44.34 -40.31 -59.42
N THR A 779 44.99 -39.15 -59.34
CA THR A 779 46.10 -38.78 -60.25
C THR A 779 47.33 -39.67 -60.04
N ARG A 780 47.68 -40.00 -58.79
CA ARG A 780 48.78 -40.93 -58.47
C ARG A 780 48.50 -42.35 -58.95
N LEU A 781 47.26 -42.84 -58.84
CA LEU A 781 46.85 -44.16 -59.29
C LEU A 781 47.07 -44.32 -60.80
N GLU A 782 46.67 -43.33 -61.59
CA GLU A 782 46.87 -43.36 -63.04
C GLU A 782 48.36 -43.36 -63.44
N ALA A 783 49.20 -42.60 -62.71
CA ALA A 783 50.66 -42.65 -62.90
C ALA A 783 51.27 -44.02 -62.52
N ALA A 784 50.80 -44.64 -61.43
CA ALA A 784 51.29 -45.94 -60.97
C ALA A 784 50.91 -47.10 -61.93
N LYS A 785 49.69 -47.07 -62.51
CA LYS A 785 49.27 -48.02 -63.56
C LYS A 785 50.17 -47.92 -64.81
N SER A 786 50.58 -46.70 -65.18
CA SER A 786 51.51 -46.45 -66.29
C SER A 786 52.90 -47.07 -66.03
N ASN A 787 53.50 -46.80 -64.86
CA ASN A 787 54.84 -47.30 -64.50
C ASN A 787 54.90 -48.84 -64.35
N PHE A 788 53.85 -49.46 -63.82
CA PHE A 788 53.75 -50.93 -63.70
C PHE A 788 53.75 -51.62 -65.07
N THR A 789 53.06 -51.01 -66.05
CA THR A 789 53.00 -51.48 -67.43
C THR A 789 54.37 -51.42 -68.11
N GLU A 790 55.18 -50.40 -67.80
CA GLU A 790 56.54 -50.22 -68.33
C GLU A 790 57.55 -51.22 -67.74
N MET A 791 57.47 -51.51 -66.43
CA MET A 791 58.29 -52.54 -65.76
C MET A 791 58.07 -53.95 -66.34
N LEU A 792 56.83 -54.32 -66.64
CA LEU A 792 56.52 -55.63 -67.22
C LEU A 792 57.15 -55.80 -68.63
N LYS A 793 57.36 -54.70 -69.37
CA LYS A 793 58.06 -54.69 -70.65
C LYS A 793 59.57 -54.97 -70.49
N SER A 794 60.22 -54.54 -69.40
CA SER A 794 61.68 -54.66 -69.21
C SER A 794 62.18 -56.05 -68.79
N ILE A 795 61.32 -56.90 -68.21
CA ILE A 795 61.67 -58.26 -67.74
C ILE A 795 61.34 -59.38 -68.76
N SER A 796 60.97 -59.02 -70.00
CA SER A 796 60.67 -59.95 -71.11
C SER A 796 59.53 -60.96 -70.85
N VAL A 797 58.52 -60.59 -70.04
CA VAL A 797 57.42 -61.50 -69.65
C VAL A 797 56.15 -61.36 -70.52
N VAL A 798 55.99 -60.31 -71.36
CA VAL A 798 54.77 -60.10 -72.18
C VAL A 798 55.07 -59.59 -73.60
N SER A 799 54.36 -60.09 -74.64
CA SER A 799 54.60 -59.80 -76.06
C SER A 799 53.47 -59.10 -76.86
N SER A 800 52.39 -58.56 -76.25
CA SER A 800 51.36 -57.78 -77.02
C SER A 800 50.62 -56.69 -76.20
N GLU A 801 50.20 -55.61 -76.87
CA GLU A 801 49.43 -54.45 -76.33
C GLU A 801 47.91 -54.57 -76.61
N PRO A 802 47.01 -54.00 -75.78
CA PRO A 802 47.23 -53.25 -74.54
C PRO A 802 47.14 -54.14 -73.29
N VAL A 803 48.06 -53.93 -72.35
CA VAL A 803 48.10 -54.67 -71.07
C VAL A 803 47.08 -54.06 -70.11
N ASN A 804 45.99 -54.78 -69.82
CA ASN A 804 45.12 -54.44 -68.71
C ASN A 804 45.81 -54.86 -67.41
N VAL A 805 46.15 -53.88 -66.55
CA VAL A 805 46.83 -54.09 -65.24
C VAL A 805 46.05 -55.08 -64.34
N CYS A 806 44.75 -55.27 -64.59
CA CYS A 806 43.87 -56.15 -63.83
C CYS A 806 43.68 -57.55 -64.42
N ASP A 807 44.27 -57.87 -65.58
CA ASP A 807 44.13 -59.18 -66.21
C ASP A 807 45.38 -60.06 -65.96
N THR A 808 45.33 -60.87 -64.90
CA THR A 808 46.48 -61.65 -64.39
C THR A 808 46.72 -62.97 -65.13
N ASN A 809 45.91 -63.31 -66.14
CA ASN A 809 45.95 -64.61 -66.81
C ASN A 809 47.01 -64.76 -67.91
N ASN A 810 47.67 -63.67 -68.33
CA ASN A 810 48.62 -63.70 -69.45
C ASN A 810 50.11 -63.90 -69.08
N PHE A 811 50.46 -64.11 -67.81
CA PHE A 811 51.85 -64.31 -67.38
C PHE A 811 52.26 -65.79 -67.40
N LYS A 812 52.47 -66.37 -68.58
CA LYS A 812 53.16 -67.67 -68.73
C LYS A 812 54.29 -67.55 -69.77
N SER A 813 55.54 -67.42 -69.33
CA SER A 813 56.65 -68.28 -69.76
C SER A 813 57.99 -67.92 -69.07
N LYS A 814 58.72 -68.98 -68.69
CA LYS A 814 60.10 -69.09 -68.13
C LYS A 814 60.35 -68.66 -66.67
N SER A 815 60.82 -69.64 -65.88
CA SER A 815 61.34 -69.47 -64.52
C SER A 815 62.59 -68.58 -64.51
N PRO A 816 62.64 -67.48 -63.75
CA PRO A 816 63.81 -66.63 -63.69
C PRO A 816 64.88 -67.26 -62.78
N THR A 817 66.15 -67.02 -63.08
CA THR A 817 67.30 -67.32 -62.20
C THR A 817 67.30 -66.42 -60.95
N LEU A 818 68.00 -66.83 -59.88
CA LEU A 818 68.15 -66.07 -58.63
C LEU A 818 68.63 -64.61 -58.85
N GLU A 819 69.44 -64.36 -59.89
CA GLU A 819 69.84 -63.01 -60.34
C GLU A 819 68.71 -62.21 -61.01
N SER A 820 67.91 -62.82 -61.88
CA SER A 820 66.74 -62.15 -62.50
C SER A 820 65.57 -61.91 -61.53
N LEU A 821 65.45 -62.74 -60.48
CA LEU A 821 64.53 -62.51 -59.35
C LEU A 821 64.97 -61.31 -58.49
N THR A 822 66.28 -61.04 -58.40
CA THR A 822 66.83 -59.90 -57.65
C THR A 822 66.58 -58.55 -58.36
N MET A 823 66.65 -58.50 -59.70
CA MET A 823 66.34 -57.29 -60.49
C MET A 823 64.84 -56.94 -60.52
N ALA A 824 63.95 -57.92 -60.69
CA ALA A 824 62.50 -57.69 -60.71
C ALA A 824 61.98 -57.15 -59.35
N VAL A 825 62.53 -57.65 -58.24
CA VAL A 825 62.20 -57.20 -56.88
C VAL A 825 62.66 -55.75 -56.60
N THR A 826 63.71 -55.28 -57.28
CA THR A 826 64.22 -53.91 -57.12
C THR A 826 63.37 -52.86 -57.85
N LEU A 827 62.88 -53.18 -59.07
CA LEU A 827 61.96 -52.32 -59.84
C LEU A 827 60.52 -52.32 -59.28
N LEU A 828 60.03 -53.43 -58.70
CA LEU A 828 58.72 -53.47 -58.02
C LEU A 828 58.64 -52.54 -56.80
N ARG A 829 59.77 -52.26 -56.14
CA ARG A 829 59.85 -51.40 -54.96
C ARG A 829 59.77 -49.89 -55.29
N SER A 830 59.93 -49.48 -56.55
CA SER A 830 59.86 -48.06 -56.95
C SER A 830 58.45 -47.57 -57.32
N ILE A 831 57.45 -48.45 -57.37
CA ILE A 831 56.04 -48.10 -57.60
C ILE A 831 55.37 -47.77 -56.26
N ASN A 832 55.04 -46.49 -56.05
CA ASN A 832 54.43 -45.99 -54.81
C ASN A 832 53.04 -46.62 -54.54
N THR A 833 52.72 -46.85 -53.26
CA THR A 833 51.42 -47.35 -52.81
C THR A 833 50.36 -46.24 -52.81
N ILE A 834 49.16 -46.52 -53.36
CA ILE A 834 48.02 -45.59 -53.37
C ILE A 834 47.28 -45.64 -52.03
N ASN A 835 47.02 -44.49 -51.42
CA ASN A 835 46.46 -44.41 -50.07
C ASN A 835 44.94 -44.19 -50.08
N VAL A 836 44.21 -45.22 -50.49
CA VAL A 836 42.73 -45.24 -50.50
C VAL A 836 42.14 -45.07 -49.10
N GLU A 837 42.84 -45.51 -48.06
CA GLU A 837 42.36 -45.43 -46.68
C GLU A 837 42.32 -44.00 -46.15
N ASN A 838 43.29 -43.15 -46.51
CA ASN A 838 43.25 -41.73 -46.15
C ASN A 838 42.08 -41.00 -46.81
N VAL A 839 41.78 -41.31 -48.08
CA VAL A 839 40.60 -40.77 -48.78
C VAL A 839 39.31 -41.26 -48.11
N ASN A 840 39.23 -42.55 -47.75
CA ASN A 840 38.06 -43.09 -47.03
C ASN A 840 37.87 -42.42 -45.66
N LYS A 841 38.93 -42.22 -44.87
CA LYS A 841 38.85 -41.50 -43.59
C LYS A 841 38.33 -40.08 -43.76
N SER A 842 38.76 -39.36 -44.80
CA SER A 842 38.28 -38.00 -45.08
C SER A 842 36.81 -37.98 -45.52
N VAL A 843 36.37 -38.93 -46.35
CA VAL A 843 34.97 -39.09 -46.76
C VAL A 843 34.07 -39.51 -45.58
N GLU A 844 34.53 -40.40 -44.71
CA GLU A 844 33.82 -40.80 -43.48
C GLU A 844 33.67 -39.63 -42.50
N GLN A 845 34.71 -38.79 -42.36
CA GLN A 845 34.63 -37.56 -41.57
C GLN A 845 33.60 -36.57 -42.14
N TYR A 846 33.57 -36.35 -43.45
CA TYR A 846 32.54 -35.51 -44.08
C TYR A 846 31.13 -36.08 -43.87
N GLY A 847 30.93 -37.39 -44.09
CA GLY A 847 29.65 -38.07 -43.86
C GLY A 847 29.17 -37.99 -42.41
N ALA A 848 30.09 -38.14 -41.43
CA ALA A 848 29.77 -38.00 -40.02
C ALA A 848 29.32 -36.57 -39.65
N LEU A 849 29.93 -35.54 -40.24
CA LEU A 849 29.52 -34.14 -40.03
C LEU A 849 28.12 -33.87 -40.57
N ILE A 850 27.77 -34.40 -41.75
CA ILE A 850 26.41 -34.27 -42.32
C ILE A 850 25.37 -35.03 -41.48
N ALA A 851 25.70 -36.23 -41.00
CA ALA A 851 24.81 -36.98 -40.11
C ALA A 851 24.57 -36.24 -38.78
N ASN A 852 25.60 -35.62 -38.20
CA ASN A 852 25.48 -34.80 -36.99
C ASN A 852 24.63 -33.54 -37.25
N ALA A 853 24.82 -32.86 -38.38
CA ALA A 853 24.01 -31.71 -38.78
C ALA A 853 22.52 -32.09 -38.93
N LYS A 854 22.25 -33.26 -39.53
CA LYS A 854 20.89 -33.82 -39.68
C LYS A 854 20.21 -34.07 -38.34
N ALA A 855 20.89 -34.72 -37.40
CA ALA A 855 20.36 -34.95 -36.05
C ALA A 855 20.04 -33.62 -35.34
N GLY A 856 20.92 -32.61 -35.48
CA GLY A 856 20.68 -31.28 -34.94
C GLY A 856 19.48 -30.57 -35.58
N ALA A 857 19.29 -30.67 -36.90
CA ALA A 857 18.15 -30.07 -37.59
C ALA A 857 16.81 -30.70 -37.20
N ASP A 858 16.79 -32.03 -36.96
CA ASP A 858 15.60 -32.72 -36.47
C ASP A 858 15.27 -32.27 -35.03
N ILE A 859 16.28 -32.06 -34.17
CA ILE A 859 16.09 -31.47 -32.82
C ILE A 859 15.49 -30.06 -32.92
N ALA A 860 16.05 -29.19 -33.78
CA ALA A 860 15.55 -27.83 -33.97
C ALA A 860 14.08 -27.82 -34.44
N THR A 861 13.70 -28.77 -35.29
CA THR A 861 12.32 -28.94 -35.77
C THR A 861 11.37 -29.39 -34.67
N VAL A 862 11.80 -30.29 -33.78
CA VAL A 862 10.99 -30.69 -32.61
C VAL A 862 10.79 -29.50 -31.67
N ARG A 863 11.86 -28.73 -31.38
CA ARG A 863 11.79 -27.56 -30.50
C ARG A 863 10.89 -26.45 -31.06
N SER A 864 10.93 -26.18 -32.36
CA SER A 864 10.02 -25.21 -33.00
C SER A 864 8.55 -25.66 -32.98
N ARG A 865 8.28 -26.97 -33.01
CA ARG A 865 6.94 -27.54 -32.84
C ARG A 865 6.43 -27.42 -31.41
N GLU A 866 7.28 -27.70 -30.43
CA GLU A 866 6.96 -27.50 -29.00
C GLU A 866 6.69 -26.01 -28.69
N ALA A 867 7.46 -25.09 -29.29
CA ALA A 867 7.23 -23.65 -29.19
C ALA A 867 5.86 -23.26 -29.78
N LYS A 868 5.51 -23.80 -30.96
CA LYS A 868 4.19 -23.56 -31.58
C LYS A 868 3.04 -24.04 -30.67
N GLY A 869 3.11 -25.26 -30.15
CA GLY A 869 2.08 -25.79 -29.25
C GLY A 869 1.95 -24.97 -27.96
N SER A 870 3.08 -24.47 -27.42
CA SER A 870 3.05 -23.56 -26.26
C SER A 870 2.41 -22.20 -26.60
N ALA A 871 2.61 -21.69 -27.83
CA ALA A 871 1.99 -20.45 -28.29
C ALA A 871 0.47 -20.59 -28.53
N GLU A 872 0.01 -21.75 -28.98
CA GLU A 872 -1.41 -22.08 -29.06
C GLU A 872 -2.04 -22.09 -27.66
N ASN A 873 -1.37 -22.70 -26.68
CA ASN A 873 -1.80 -22.67 -25.27
C ASN A 873 -1.83 -21.24 -24.69
N SER A 874 -0.80 -20.41 -24.92
CA SER A 874 -0.82 -19.03 -24.44
C SER A 874 -1.96 -18.22 -25.06
N THR A 875 -2.25 -18.43 -26.34
CA THR A 875 -3.39 -17.78 -27.02
C THR A 875 -4.72 -18.22 -26.40
N LYS A 876 -4.89 -19.51 -26.13
CA LYS A 876 -6.08 -20.04 -25.43
C LYS A 876 -6.26 -19.40 -24.05
N PHE A 877 -5.21 -19.37 -23.22
CA PHE A 877 -5.29 -18.74 -21.90
C PHE A 877 -5.54 -17.24 -21.97
N ALA A 878 -5.06 -16.56 -23.02
CA ALA A 878 -5.37 -15.15 -23.27
C ALA A 878 -6.84 -14.93 -23.60
N THR A 879 -7.47 -15.81 -24.38
CA THR A 879 -8.92 -15.76 -24.62
C THR A 879 -9.72 -16.04 -23.36
N GLU A 880 -9.36 -17.07 -22.58
CA GLU A 880 -10.00 -17.35 -21.29
C GLU A 880 -9.87 -16.18 -20.30
N ALA A 881 -8.71 -15.52 -20.27
CA ALA A 881 -8.48 -14.33 -19.46
C ALA A 881 -9.38 -13.14 -19.88
N ASP A 882 -9.54 -12.89 -21.18
CA ASP A 882 -10.44 -11.85 -21.70
C ASP A 882 -11.90 -12.16 -21.32
N GLU A 883 -12.35 -13.40 -21.47
CA GLU A 883 -13.71 -13.81 -21.08
C GLU A 883 -13.98 -13.59 -19.59
N VAL A 884 -13.04 -13.98 -18.72
CA VAL A 884 -13.12 -13.75 -17.27
C VAL A 884 -13.15 -12.24 -16.97
N ALA A 885 -12.31 -11.45 -17.61
CA ALA A 885 -12.30 -10.00 -17.42
C ALA A 885 -13.63 -9.34 -17.84
N ARG A 886 -14.22 -9.76 -18.96
CA ARG A 886 -15.54 -9.28 -19.41
C ARG A 886 -16.64 -9.68 -18.43
N SER A 887 -16.60 -10.90 -17.90
CA SER A 887 -17.55 -11.36 -16.87
C SER A 887 -17.48 -10.48 -15.61
N VAL A 888 -16.27 -10.23 -15.10
CA VAL A 888 -16.05 -9.38 -13.92
C VAL A 888 -16.50 -7.95 -14.17
N LEU A 889 -16.19 -7.38 -15.34
CA LEU A 889 -16.68 -6.05 -15.71
C LEU A 889 -18.22 -6.00 -15.79
N LYS A 890 -18.87 -7.05 -16.28
CA LYS A 890 -20.32 -7.14 -16.32
C LYS A 890 -20.92 -7.14 -14.92
N GLN A 891 -20.31 -7.88 -13.98
CA GLN A 891 -20.71 -7.85 -12.57
C GLN A 891 -20.47 -6.46 -11.96
N ALA A 892 -19.35 -5.81 -12.26
CA ALA A 892 -19.03 -4.46 -11.79
C ALA A 892 -20.05 -3.42 -12.27
N LEU A 893 -20.40 -3.47 -13.55
CA LEU A 893 -21.45 -2.64 -14.13
C LEU A 893 -22.82 -2.90 -13.48
N ALA A 894 -23.17 -4.16 -13.21
CA ALA A 894 -24.40 -4.51 -12.51
C ALA A 894 -24.43 -3.96 -11.07
N LYS A 895 -23.31 -4.02 -10.34
CA LYS A 895 -23.24 -3.43 -9.00
C LYS A 895 -23.33 -1.90 -9.02
N GLN A 896 -22.67 -1.28 -9.99
CA GLN A 896 -22.76 0.16 -10.21
C GLN A 896 -24.21 0.59 -10.52
N LYS A 897 -24.90 -0.16 -11.39
CA LYS A 897 -26.34 0.02 -11.67
C LYS A 897 -27.19 -0.05 -10.41
N GLU A 898 -27.01 -1.08 -9.58
CA GLU A 898 -27.75 -1.24 -8.31
C GLU A 898 -27.57 -0.02 -7.40
N ARG A 899 -26.32 0.44 -7.22
CA ARG A 899 -26.01 1.60 -6.36
C ARG A 899 -26.55 2.91 -6.94
N LEU A 900 -26.46 3.13 -8.25
CA LEU A 900 -27.04 4.30 -8.92
C LEU A 900 -28.57 4.29 -8.84
N CYS A 901 -29.20 3.12 -8.97
CA CYS A 901 -30.64 2.98 -8.78
C CYS A 901 -31.05 3.34 -7.34
N ASN A 902 -30.29 2.89 -6.34
CA ASN A 902 -30.53 3.28 -4.94
C ASN A 902 -30.35 4.80 -4.71
N ALA A 903 -29.36 5.43 -5.34
CA ALA A 903 -29.17 6.87 -5.30
C ALA A 903 -30.35 7.61 -5.96
N ALA A 904 -30.80 7.15 -7.13
CA ALA A 904 -31.97 7.70 -7.81
C ALA A 904 -33.26 7.54 -6.98
N ALA A 905 -33.43 6.40 -6.29
CA ALA A 905 -34.55 6.18 -5.39
C ALA A 905 -34.53 7.18 -4.21
N LYS A 906 -33.36 7.40 -3.59
CA LYS A 906 -33.18 8.40 -2.53
C LYS A 906 -33.45 9.82 -3.00
N LEU A 907 -32.98 10.21 -4.20
CA LEU A 907 -33.28 11.53 -4.76
C LEU A 907 -34.79 11.72 -4.99
N LYS A 908 -35.48 10.68 -5.49
CA LYS A 908 -36.95 10.71 -5.65
C LYS A 908 -37.67 10.84 -4.31
N GLU A 909 -37.19 10.15 -3.27
CA GLU A 909 -37.72 10.28 -1.90
C GLU A 909 -37.51 11.69 -1.35
N VAL A 910 -36.29 12.24 -1.49
CA VAL A 910 -35.99 13.62 -1.11
C VAL A 910 -36.90 14.60 -1.85
N ASN A 911 -37.14 14.41 -3.15
CA ASN A 911 -38.04 15.26 -3.93
C ASN A 911 -39.48 15.19 -3.43
N ARG A 912 -40.00 13.99 -3.11
CA ARG A 912 -41.35 13.84 -2.54
C ARG A 912 -41.46 14.59 -1.20
N ASN A 913 -40.51 14.41 -0.30
CA ASN A 913 -40.51 15.08 1.00
C ASN A 913 -40.35 16.60 0.87
N THR A 914 -39.49 17.05 -0.06
CA THR A 914 -39.30 18.48 -0.36
C THR A 914 -40.58 19.11 -0.91
N ALA A 915 -41.30 18.43 -1.79
CA ALA A 915 -42.58 18.88 -2.33
C ALA A 915 -43.63 18.97 -1.22
N ALA A 916 -43.73 17.95 -0.35
CA ALA A 916 -44.64 17.96 0.80
C ALA A 916 -44.35 19.13 1.76
N LEU A 917 -43.08 19.41 2.07
CA LEU A 917 -42.69 20.57 2.91
C LEU A 917 -43.01 21.90 2.22
N ARG A 918 -42.85 22.00 0.90
CA ARG A 918 -43.22 23.19 0.14
C ARG A 918 -44.73 23.43 0.18
N ASP A 919 -45.52 22.38 0.03
CA ASP A 919 -46.98 22.46 0.07
C ASP A 919 -47.48 22.77 1.50
N HIS A 920 -46.85 22.19 2.52
CA HIS A 920 -47.09 22.51 3.92
C HIS A 920 -46.80 23.98 4.25
N ALA A 921 -45.64 24.49 3.82
CA ALA A 921 -45.30 25.91 3.96
C ALA A 921 -46.30 26.83 3.25
N ASN A 922 -46.85 26.41 2.10
CA ASN A 922 -47.90 27.15 1.41
C ASN A 922 -49.24 27.11 2.17
N SER A 923 -49.57 26.01 2.86
CA SER A 923 -50.73 25.95 3.77
C SER A 923 -50.57 26.92 4.95
N MET A 924 -49.41 26.91 5.61
CA MET A 924 -49.10 27.82 6.73
C MET A 924 -49.20 29.31 6.37
N LYS A 925 -49.03 29.65 5.08
CA LYS A 925 -49.26 31.01 4.57
C LYS A 925 -50.72 31.43 4.66
N THR A 926 -51.63 30.49 4.44
CA THR A 926 -53.07 30.68 4.56
C THR A 926 -53.43 30.89 6.03
N ASP A 927 -52.91 30.05 6.92
CA ASP A 927 -53.11 30.17 8.38
C ASP A 927 -52.59 31.50 8.91
N ALA A 928 -51.39 31.93 8.50
CA ALA A 928 -50.83 33.23 8.88
C ALA A 928 -51.72 34.39 8.41
N THR A 929 -52.39 34.24 7.26
CA THR A 929 -53.33 35.26 6.76
C THR A 929 -54.63 35.23 7.56
N GLU A 930 -55.08 34.06 7.99
CA GLU A 930 -56.27 33.88 8.81
C GLU A 930 -56.09 34.46 10.23
N HIS A 931 -54.95 34.23 10.90
CA HIS A 931 -54.67 34.86 12.19
C HIS A 931 -54.66 36.38 12.12
N LEU A 932 -54.12 36.96 11.04
CA LEU A 932 -54.19 38.40 10.79
C LEU A 932 -55.63 38.88 10.59
N ARG A 933 -56.46 38.12 9.86
CA ARG A 933 -57.87 38.43 9.64
C ARG A 933 -58.66 38.41 10.95
N ARG A 934 -58.42 37.41 11.80
CA ARG A 934 -59.00 37.26 13.14
C ARG A 934 -58.67 38.46 14.03
N ALA A 935 -57.39 38.81 14.14
CA ALA A 935 -56.97 39.97 14.92
C ALA A 935 -57.55 41.30 14.38
N ALA A 936 -57.63 41.48 13.05
CA ALA A 936 -58.25 42.67 12.45
C ALA A 936 -59.76 42.76 12.73
N ALA A 937 -60.46 41.62 12.77
CA ALA A 937 -61.87 41.57 13.13
C ALA A 937 -62.10 41.92 14.60
N ALA A 938 -61.23 41.42 15.49
CA ALA A 938 -61.23 41.80 16.90
C ALA A 938 -61.02 43.32 17.09
N GLY A 939 -60.10 43.91 16.32
CA GLY A 939 -59.89 45.37 16.26
C GLY A 939 -61.18 46.15 15.95
N ARG A 940 -61.87 45.79 14.85
CA ARG A 940 -63.15 46.42 14.49
C ARG A 940 -64.23 46.23 15.55
N SER A 941 -64.28 45.05 16.18
CA SER A 941 -65.23 44.76 17.26
C SER A 941 -64.97 45.65 18.49
N ALA A 942 -63.71 45.84 18.85
CA ALA A 942 -63.33 46.70 19.96
C ALA A 942 -63.60 48.18 19.69
N GLU A 943 -63.36 48.66 18.45
CA GLU A 943 -63.71 50.02 18.01
C GLU A 943 -65.23 50.28 18.15
N ASP A 944 -66.06 49.32 17.76
CA ASP A 944 -67.51 49.39 17.95
C ASP A 944 -67.88 49.46 19.45
N ALA A 945 -67.26 48.65 20.30
CA ALA A 945 -67.48 48.70 21.74
C ALA A 945 -67.12 50.08 22.37
N VAL A 946 -66.02 50.70 21.93
CA VAL A 946 -65.59 52.04 22.38
C VAL A 946 -66.56 53.12 21.92
N ALA A 947 -67.11 53.03 20.72
CA ALA A 947 -68.13 53.96 20.23
C ALA A 947 -69.39 53.96 21.11
N HIS A 948 -69.71 52.83 21.75
CA HIS A 948 -70.85 52.70 22.65
C HIS A 948 -70.54 53.14 24.10
N ALA A 949 -69.32 52.90 24.59
CA ALA A 949 -68.92 53.30 25.94
C ALA A 949 -67.40 53.51 26.11
N VAL A 950 -67.04 54.64 26.74
CA VAL A 950 -65.64 55.00 27.06
C VAL A 950 -64.97 53.96 27.98
N ALA A 951 -65.75 53.25 28.81
CA ALA A 951 -65.23 52.20 29.68
C ALA A 951 -64.55 51.03 28.91
N ALA A 952 -64.84 50.86 27.61
CA ALA A 952 -64.22 49.85 26.76
C ALA A 952 -62.83 50.24 26.23
N GLU A 953 -62.41 51.51 26.35
CA GLU A 953 -61.20 52.07 25.72
C GLU A 953 -59.91 51.39 26.19
N VAL A 954 -59.84 51.05 27.49
CA VAL A 954 -58.68 50.35 28.07
C VAL A 954 -58.48 48.96 27.45
N HIS A 955 -59.57 48.22 27.19
CA HIS A 955 -59.50 46.90 26.57
C HIS A 955 -59.26 47.00 25.05
N ALA A 956 -59.81 48.04 24.39
CA ALA A 956 -59.53 48.31 22.98
C ALA A 956 -58.04 48.68 22.72
N GLY A 957 -57.40 49.41 23.64
CA GLY A 957 -55.95 49.66 23.57
C GLY A 957 -55.13 48.37 23.55
N LYS A 958 -55.52 47.36 24.34
CA LYS A 958 -54.90 46.02 24.34
C LYS A 958 -55.14 45.26 23.03
N VAL A 959 -56.31 45.40 22.40
CA VAL A 959 -56.59 44.82 21.08
C VAL A 959 -55.68 45.40 19.99
N VAL A 960 -55.42 46.70 20.02
CA VAL A 960 -54.51 47.37 19.07
C VAL A 960 -53.07 46.86 19.24
N GLU A 961 -52.60 46.70 20.48
CA GLU A 961 -51.29 46.14 20.79
C GLU A 961 -51.15 44.70 20.25
N GLU A 962 -52.09 43.82 20.58
CA GLU A 962 -52.07 42.41 20.14
C GLU A 962 -52.26 42.27 18.61
N TYR A 963 -53.03 43.15 17.98
CA TYR A 963 -53.13 43.21 16.51
C TYR A 963 -51.79 43.57 15.86
N GLN A 964 -51.04 44.51 16.46
CA GLN A 964 -49.73 44.92 15.93
C GLN A 964 -48.68 43.81 16.13
N LEU A 965 -48.69 43.12 17.28
CA LEU A 965 -47.86 41.94 17.53
C LEU A 965 -48.19 40.79 16.56
N THR A 966 -49.48 40.53 16.31
CA THR A 966 -49.93 39.57 15.30
C THR A 966 -49.41 39.95 13.91
N THR A 967 -49.47 41.23 13.54
CA THR A 967 -49.03 41.72 12.23
C THR A 967 -47.53 41.51 12.01
N GLU A 968 -46.69 41.83 12.99
CA GLU A 968 -45.25 41.62 12.90
C GLU A 968 -44.89 40.12 12.89
N ALA A 969 -45.56 39.30 13.70
CA ALA A 969 -45.39 37.84 13.68
C ALA A 969 -45.75 37.24 12.32
N VAL A 970 -46.89 37.64 11.73
CA VAL A 970 -47.33 37.18 10.41
C VAL A 970 -46.38 37.66 9.30
N LYS A 971 -45.88 38.90 9.38
CA LYS A 971 -44.92 39.45 8.41
C LYS A 971 -43.60 38.66 8.41
N LYS A 972 -43.08 38.35 9.60
CA LYS A 972 -41.89 37.50 9.78
C LYS A 972 -42.13 36.08 9.24
N THR A 973 -43.25 35.47 9.62
CA THR A 973 -43.65 34.12 9.17
C THR A 973 -43.77 34.06 7.64
N LYS A 974 -44.41 35.06 7.00
CA LYS A 974 -44.54 35.14 5.53
C LYS A 974 -43.20 35.36 4.82
N ALA A 975 -42.20 35.96 5.46
CA ALA A 975 -40.85 36.07 4.90
C ALA A 975 -40.14 34.72 4.92
N GLU A 976 -40.21 34.00 6.05
CA GLU A 976 -39.61 32.66 6.20
C GLU A 976 -40.27 31.62 5.29
N ILE A 977 -41.61 31.63 5.16
CA ILE A 977 -42.35 30.77 4.22
C ILE A 977 -41.86 31.00 2.79
N ARG A 978 -41.73 32.26 2.34
CA ARG A 978 -41.24 32.56 0.99
C ARG A 978 -39.82 32.05 0.78
N HIS A 979 -38.95 32.20 1.78
CA HIS A 979 -37.60 31.67 1.74
C HIS A 979 -37.59 30.14 1.63
N ALA A 980 -38.34 29.44 2.49
CA ALA A 980 -38.46 27.99 2.48
C ALA A 980 -39.00 27.45 1.15
N MET A 981 -40.07 28.06 0.61
CA MET A 981 -40.62 27.66 -0.71
C MET A 981 -39.61 27.86 -1.84
N LYS A 982 -38.84 28.96 -1.83
CA LYS A 982 -37.79 29.20 -2.82
C LYS A 982 -36.67 28.18 -2.72
N SER A 983 -36.20 27.89 -1.50
CA SER A 983 -35.19 26.86 -1.24
C SER A 983 -35.66 25.48 -1.67
N ALA A 984 -36.92 25.13 -1.41
CA ALA A 984 -37.52 23.87 -1.85
C ALA A 984 -37.60 23.77 -3.38
N ALA A 985 -37.98 24.85 -4.07
CA ALA A 985 -38.02 24.87 -5.53
C ALA A 985 -36.62 24.70 -6.17
N VAL A 986 -35.59 25.34 -5.59
CA VAL A 986 -34.19 25.16 -6.03
C VAL A 986 -33.74 23.72 -5.84
N LEU A 987 -33.98 23.14 -4.66
CA LEU A 987 -33.59 21.77 -4.34
C LEU A 987 -34.27 20.74 -5.26
N LEU A 988 -35.58 20.90 -5.54
CA LEU A 988 -36.30 20.03 -6.47
C LEU A 988 -35.69 20.05 -7.87
N ARG A 989 -35.33 21.24 -8.37
CA ARG A 989 -34.71 21.40 -9.69
C ARG A 989 -33.32 20.76 -9.73
N GLU A 990 -32.48 21.03 -8.74
CA GLU A 990 -31.12 20.46 -8.66
C GLU A 990 -31.15 18.93 -8.57
N ASN A 991 -32.09 18.36 -7.82
CA ASN A 991 -32.26 16.92 -7.72
C ASN A 991 -32.78 16.30 -9.03
N GLU A 992 -33.67 16.98 -9.76
CA GLU A 992 -34.15 16.51 -11.07
C GLU A 992 -33.04 16.54 -12.12
N GLU A 993 -32.22 17.60 -12.13
CA GLU A 993 -31.00 17.66 -12.95
C GLU A 993 -30.05 16.51 -12.61
N HIS A 994 -29.87 16.19 -11.33
CA HIS A 994 -29.03 15.08 -10.90
C HIS A 994 -29.61 13.71 -11.34
N LEU A 995 -30.93 13.50 -11.22
CA LEU A 995 -31.60 12.30 -11.72
C LEU A 995 -31.42 12.11 -13.23
N ASN A 996 -31.57 13.18 -14.01
CA ASN A 996 -31.35 13.14 -15.45
C ASN A 996 -29.89 12.83 -15.78
N LYS A 997 -28.93 13.39 -15.02
CA LYS A 997 -27.51 13.10 -15.18
C LYS A 997 -27.18 11.63 -14.89
N ILE A 998 -27.75 11.05 -13.82
CA ILE A 998 -27.61 9.63 -13.50
C ILE A 998 -28.07 8.75 -14.67
N ASN A 999 -29.29 8.97 -15.19
CA ASN A 999 -29.84 8.16 -16.27
C ASN A 999 -29.03 8.30 -17.57
N SER A 1000 -28.77 9.53 -18.01
CA SER A 1000 -28.03 9.79 -19.27
C SER A 1000 -26.58 9.32 -19.23
N SER A 1001 -25.88 9.47 -18.10
CA SER A 1001 -24.50 9.00 -17.97
C SER A 1001 -24.43 7.48 -17.88
N PHE A 1002 -25.41 6.83 -17.23
CA PHE A 1002 -25.49 5.37 -17.22
C PHE A 1002 -25.84 4.80 -18.61
N GLU A 1003 -26.75 5.43 -19.35
CA GLU A 1003 -27.05 5.08 -20.73
C GLU A 1003 -25.82 5.25 -21.64
N GLY A 1004 -25.11 6.37 -21.52
CA GLY A 1004 -23.85 6.60 -22.22
C GLY A 1004 -22.79 5.55 -21.88
N ALA A 1005 -22.67 5.19 -20.61
CA ALA A 1005 -21.76 4.14 -20.17
C ALA A 1005 -22.12 2.77 -20.78
N LEU A 1006 -23.40 2.38 -20.76
CA LEU A 1006 -23.89 1.15 -21.39
C LEU A 1006 -23.61 1.12 -22.89
N LYS A 1007 -23.84 2.24 -23.58
CA LYS A 1007 -23.57 2.36 -25.00
C LYS A 1007 -22.07 2.21 -25.30
N ASN A 1008 -21.21 2.83 -24.50
CA ASN A 1008 -19.77 2.74 -24.66
C ASN A 1008 -19.25 1.32 -24.42
N VAL A 1009 -19.58 0.70 -23.29
CA VAL A 1009 -19.08 -0.67 -22.96
C VAL A 1009 -19.60 -1.75 -23.91
N SER A 1010 -20.78 -1.54 -24.50
CA SER A 1010 -21.38 -2.44 -25.50
C SER A 1010 -21.01 -2.10 -26.94
N ASN A 1011 -20.19 -1.06 -27.15
CA ASN A 1011 -19.85 -0.52 -28.47
C ASN A 1011 -21.11 -0.24 -29.35
N GLY A 1012 -22.16 0.31 -28.73
CA GLY A 1012 -23.41 0.67 -29.38
C GLY A 1012 -24.42 -0.46 -29.57
N THR A 1013 -24.10 -1.71 -29.20
CA THR A 1013 -25.00 -2.85 -29.37
C THR A 1013 -26.16 -2.87 -28.35
N CYS A 1014 -25.97 -2.27 -27.18
CA CYS A 1014 -27.02 -2.05 -26.18
C CYS A 1014 -27.58 -0.62 -26.34
N ASN A 1015 -28.65 -0.47 -27.13
CA ASN A 1015 -29.23 0.82 -27.50
C ASN A 1015 -30.68 0.93 -27.01
N ILE A 1016 -30.85 0.92 -25.68
CA ILE A 1016 -32.14 1.04 -25.00
C ILE A 1016 -32.15 2.42 -24.33
N VAL A 1017 -33.28 3.13 -24.32
CA VAL A 1017 -33.41 4.38 -23.53
C VAL A 1017 -33.59 3.98 -22.07
N VAL A 1018 -32.63 4.31 -21.20
CA VAL A 1018 -32.47 3.62 -19.91
C VAL A 1018 -32.81 4.51 -18.72
N ASN A 1019 -33.84 4.12 -17.98
CA ASN A 1019 -33.89 4.37 -16.53
C ASN A 1019 -32.89 3.42 -15.86
N VAL A 1020 -31.95 3.92 -15.06
CA VAL A 1020 -30.92 3.10 -14.40
C VAL A 1020 -31.50 1.94 -13.56
N CYS A 1021 -32.73 2.07 -13.09
CA CYS A 1021 -33.46 1.03 -12.36
C CYS A 1021 -34.20 0.00 -13.24
N SER A 1022 -34.13 0.11 -14.57
CA SER A 1022 -34.81 -0.81 -15.49
C SER A 1022 -34.07 -2.14 -15.58
N THR A 1023 -34.80 -3.26 -15.62
CA THR A 1023 -34.24 -4.61 -15.83
C THR A 1023 -33.87 -4.89 -17.29
N ALA A 1024 -34.31 -4.05 -18.23
CA ALA A 1024 -34.05 -4.23 -19.66
C ALA A 1024 -32.55 -4.22 -20.04
N THR A 1025 -31.68 -3.74 -19.15
CA THR A 1025 -30.23 -3.61 -19.39
C THR A 1025 -29.38 -4.78 -18.87
N ASP A 1026 -29.99 -5.77 -18.20
CA ASP A 1026 -29.25 -6.90 -17.60
C ASP A 1026 -28.62 -7.85 -18.65
N ASN A 1027 -29.13 -7.80 -19.88
CA ASN A 1027 -28.67 -8.63 -21.00
C ASN A 1027 -27.56 -7.98 -21.85
N CYS A 1028 -27.10 -6.78 -21.49
CA CYS A 1028 -26.08 -6.10 -22.30
C CYS A 1028 -24.70 -6.73 -22.11
N THR A 1029 -24.03 -7.00 -23.23
CA THR A 1029 -22.70 -7.64 -23.27
C THR A 1029 -21.61 -6.56 -23.39
N ILE A 1030 -20.49 -6.77 -22.71
CA ILE A 1030 -19.33 -5.87 -22.80
C ILE A 1030 -18.47 -6.30 -23.99
N VAL A 1031 -18.49 -5.50 -25.04
CA VAL A 1031 -17.80 -5.78 -26.32
C VAL A 1031 -16.65 -4.80 -26.56
N ALA A 1032 -16.67 -3.64 -25.92
CA ALA A 1032 -15.60 -2.66 -26.02
C ALA A 1032 -14.27 -3.16 -25.42
N GLU A 1033 -13.21 -2.39 -25.63
CA GLU A 1033 -11.90 -2.66 -25.05
C GLU A 1033 -11.97 -2.68 -23.52
N LEU A 1034 -11.26 -3.63 -22.89
CA LEU A 1034 -11.40 -3.92 -21.45
C LEU A 1034 -11.02 -2.72 -20.57
N GLU A 1035 -9.92 -2.02 -20.87
CA GLU A 1035 -9.48 -0.86 -20.08
C GLU A 1035 -10.40 0.35 -20.24
N GLU A 1036 -10.93 0.58 -21.43
CA GLU A 1036 -11.92 1.64 -21.68
C GLU A 1036 -13.24 1.33 -20.99
N SER A 1037 -13.64 0.05 -20.99
CA SER A 1037 -14.84 -0.42 -20.30
C SER A 1037 -14.72 -0.21 -18.79
N LEU A 1038 -13.58 -0.55 -18.18
CA LEU A 1038 -13.32 -0.27 -16.77
C LEU A 1038 -13.40 1.23 -16.48
N ARG A 1039 -12.69 2.09 -17.24
CA ARG A 1039 -12.73 3.55 -17.05
C ARG A 1039 -14.14 4.13 -17.16
N THR A 1040 -14.93 3.62 -18.09
CA THR A 1040 -16.33 4.00 -18.27
C THR A 1040 -17.18 3.64 -17.03
N ILE A 1041 -16.96 2.45 -16.47
CA ILE A 1041 -17.62 1.98 -15.23
C ILE A 1041 -17.15 2.79 -14.01
N GLU A 1042 -15.87 3.15 -13.93
CA GLU A 1042 -15.34 4.00 -12.85
C GLU A 1042 -15.92 5.42 -12.90
N GLY A 1043 -16.12 5.97 -14.12
CA GLY A 1043 -16.60 7.33 -14.33
C GLY A 1043 -18.03 7.61 -13.82
N ILE A 1044 -18.86 6.58 -13.67
CA ILE A 1044 -20.25 6.72 -13.20
C ILE A 1044 -20.40 6.67 -11.67
N ASP A 1045 -19.35 6.30 -10.93
CA ASP A 1045 -19.38 6.16 -9.46
C ASP A 1045 -19.65 7.49 -8.74
N ALA A 1046 -19.12 8.60 -9.27
CA ALA A 1046 -19.29 9.94 -8.71
C ALA A 1046 -20.75 10.42 -8.65
N LEU A 1047 -21.63 9.81 -9.46
CA LEU A 1047 -23.05 10.19 -9.56
C LEU A 1047 -23.91 9.62 -8.40
N MET A 1048 -23.34 8.77 -7.54
CA MET A 1048 -24.06 8.21 -6.39
C MET A 1048 -24.20 9.17 -5.20
N ASN A 1049 -23.48 10.30 -5.22
CA ASN A 1049 -23.41 11.19 -4.07
C ASN A 1049 -24.66 12.05 -3.92
N VAL A 1050 -25.60 11.61 -3.08
CA VAL A 1050 -26.85 12.32 -2.77
C VAL A 1050 -26.78 13.18 -1.51
N THR A 1051 -25.58 13.38 -0.95
CA THR A 1051 -25.38 14.07 0.35
C THR A 1051 -25.90 15.51 0.34
N ALA A 1052 -25.67 16.24 -0.76
CA ALA A 1052 -26.17 17.61 -0.90
C ALA A 1052 -27.71 17.66 -0.84
N ALA A 1053 -28.39 16.70 -1.48
CA ALA A 1053 -29.84 16.59 -1.47
C ALA A 1053 -30.40 16.30 -0.07
N ILE A 1054 -29.79 15.35 0.64
CA ILE A 1054 -30.17 15.00 2.02
C ILE A 1054 -29.99 16.20 2.96
N ASN A 1055 -28.85 16.90 2.86
CA ASN A 1055 -28.57 18.09 3.67
C ASN A 1055 -29.53 19.24 3.35
N GLY A 1056 -29.91 19.40 2.07
CA GLY A 1056 -30.93 20.36 1.63
C GLY A 1056 -32.28 20.09 2.28
N LEU A 1057 -32.72 18.83 2.29
CA LEU A 1057 -33.98 18.42 2.93
C LEU A 1057 -33.95 18.67 4.45
N ALA A 1058 -32.88 18.30 5.13
CA ALA A 1058 -32.74 18.52 6.57
C ALA A 1058 -32.86 20.01 6.95
N ARG A 1059 -32.29 20.90 6.13
CA ARG A 1059 -32.43 22.36 6.32
C ARG A 1059 -33.87 22.82 6.12
N LEU A 1060 -34.59 22.28 5.13
CA LEU A 1060 -36.00 22.59 4.93
C LEU A 1060 -36.88 22.13 6.08
N MET A 1061 -36.63 20.95 6.65
CA MET A 1061 -37.33 20.46 7.84
C MET A 1061 -37.11 21.38 9.05
N MET A 1062 -35.89 21.91 9.24
CA MET A 1062 -35.62 22.89 10.30
C MET A 1062 -36.37 24.21 10.07
N ASN A 1063 -36.44 24.68 8.81
CA ASN A 1063 -37.20 25.87 8.46
C ASN A 1063 -38.70 25.69 8.70
N ASP A 1064 -39.24 24.51 8.36
CA ASP A 1064 -40.65 24.16 8.58
C ASP A 1064 -41.03 24.24 10.07
N ALA A 1065 -40.21 23.63 10.95
CA ALA A 1065 -40.41 23.72 12.41
C ALA A 1065 -40.30 25.16 12.95
N LEU A 1066 -39.41 25.98 12.37
CA LEU A 1066 -39.30 27.39 12.72
C LEU A 1066 -40.56 28.17 12.31
N ILE A 1067 -41.08 27.92 11.11
CA ILE A 1067 -42.30 28.55 10.60
C ILE A 1067 -43.49 28.17 11.48
N GLU A 1068 -43.65 26.88 11.84
CA GLU A 1068 -44.71 26.43 12.75
C GLU A 1068 -44.66 27.14 14.12
N SER A 1069 -43.46 27.30 14.68
CA SER A 1069 -43.26 28.00 15.95
C SER A 1069 -43.68 29.47 15.87
N GLN A 1070 -43.33 30.15 14.77
CA GLN A 1070 -43.74 31.54 14.53
C GLN A 1070 -45.25 31.67 14.28
N LEU A 1071 -45.85 30.70 13.62
CA LEU A 1071 -47.28 30.66 13.36
C LEU A 1071 -48.08 30.49 14.67
N LYS A 1072 -47.61 29.64 15.60
CA LYS A 1072 -48.20 29.50 16.93
C LYS A 1072 -48.16 30.79 17.73
N ALA A 1073 -47.10 31.59 17.60
CA ALA A 1073 -47.02 32.90 18.23
C ALA A 1073 -48.05 33.87 17.62
N ALA A 1074 -48.21 33.88 16.30
CA ALA A 1074 -49.23 34.69 15.63
C ALA A 1074 -50.66 34.29 16.05
N ASP A 1075 -50.94 33.00 16.22
CA ASP A 1075 -52.23 32.51 16.72
C ASP A 1075 -52.50 32.94 18.17
N ALA A 1076 -51.49 32.89 19.03
CA ALA A 1076 -51.61 33.31 20.42
C ALA A 1076 -51.96 34.81 20.54
N HIS A 1077 -51.29 35.67 19.76
CA HIS A 1077 -51.59 37.11 19.71
C HIS A 1077 -52.97 37.39 19.12
N ALA A 1078 -53.35 36.69 18.04
CA ALA A 1078 -54.68 36.84 17.45
C ALA A 1078 -55.79 36.44 18.42
N SER A 1079 -55.59 35.35 19.16
CA SER A 1079 -56.53 34.87 20.18
C SER A 1079 -56.59 35.82 21.39
N ALA A 1080 -55.47 36.43 21.78
CA ALA A 1080 -55.43 37.46 22.82
C ALA A 1080 -56.17 38.74 22.40
N ALA A 1081 -56.07 39.15 21.13
CA ALA A 1081 -56.83 40.25 20.57
C ALA A 1081 -58.34 39.95 20.59
N GLU A 1082 -58.76 38.74 20.21
CA GLU A 1082 -60.17 38.32 20.30
C GLU A 1082 -60.70 38.34 21.73
N ALA A 1083 -59.92 37.83 22.70
CA ALA A 1083 -60.30 37.85 24.10
C ALA A 1083 -60.43 39.28 24.65
N ALA A 1084 -59.50 40.17 24.31
CA ALA A 1084 -59.55 41.57 24.72
C ALA A 1084 -60.75 42.32 24.07
N ALA A 1085 -61.14 41.97 22.85
CA ALA A 1085 -62.34 42.52 22.21
C ALA A 1085 -63.64 42.07 22.93
N VAL A 1086 -63.69 40.82 23.41
CA VAL A 1086 -64.80 40.33 24.23
C VAL A 1086 -64.88 41.09 25.57
N GLU A 1087 -63.74 41.33 26.22
CA GLU A 1087 -63.67 42.14 27.44
C GLU A 1087 -64.12 43.59 27.18
N ALA A 1088 -63.74 44.19 26.04
CA ALA A 1088 -64.18 45.52 25.64
C ALA A 1088 -65.71 45.60 25.50
N HIS A 1089 -66.35 44.62 24.85
CA HIS A 1089 -67.81 44.55 24.77
C HIS A 1089 -68.48 44.33 26.13
N ALA A 1090 -67.90 43.50 27.01
CA ALA A 1090 -68.42 43.29 28.35
C ALA A 1090 -68.34 44.58 29.19
N ALA A 1091 -67.24 45.33 29.10
CA ALA A 1091 -67.08 46.63 29.74
C ALA A 1091 -68.09 47.65 29.19
N ALA A 1092 -68.33 47.67 27.88
CA ALA A 1092 -69.33 48.55 27.27
C ALA A 1092 -70.75 48.23 27.72
N LYS A 1093 -71.11 46.95 27.83
CA LYS A 1093 -72.44 46.49 28.27
C LYS A 1093 -72.72 46.78 29.75
N ASN A 1094 -71.68 46.77 30.59
CA ASN A 1094 -71.78 46.98 32.03
C ASN A 1094 -71.70 48.46 32.44
N ALA A 1095 -71.36 49.36 31.52
CA ALA A 1095 -71.35 50.79 31.77
C ALA A 1095 -72.79 51.35 31.71
N GLN A 1096 -73.24 52.05 32.77
CA GLN A 1096 -74.42 52.90 32.67
C GLN A 1096 -74.18 53.97 31.59
N CYS A 1097 -75.17 54.20 30.72
CA CYS A 1097 -75.06 55.02 29.52
C CYS A 1097 -74.09 56.21 29.66
N THR A 1098 -73.10 56.27 28.78
CA THR A 1098 -72.11 57.35 28.74
C THR A 1098 -72.84 58.70 28.59
N PRO A 1099 -72.56 59.71 29.44
CA PRO A 1099 -73.16 61.03 29.31
C PRO A 1099 -72.92 61.63 27.91
N LEU A 1100 -73.96 62.21 27.30
CA LEU A 1100 -73.94 62.73 25.92
C LEU A 1100 -72.74 63.65 25.61
N TYR A 1101 -72.24 64.40 26.60
CA TYR A 1101 -71.08 65.28 26.43
C TYR A 1101 -69.75 64.53 26.23
N MET A 1102 -69.58 63.34 26.82
CA MET A 1102 -68.40 62.48 26.62
C MET A 1102 -68.46 61.79 25.26
N GLN A 1103 -69.66 61.41 24.79
CA GLN A 1103 -69.87 60.90 23.43
C GLN A 1103 -69.57 61.98 22.37
N LEU A 1104 -69.97 63.24 22.62
CA LEU A 1104 -69.64 64.39 21.78
C LEU A 1104 -68.14 64.73 21.78
N LEU A 1105 -67.46 64.62 22.93
CA LEU A 1105 -66.01 64.82 23.02
C LEU A 1105 -65.21 63.75 22.28
N HIS A 1106 -65.66 62.48 22.30
CA HIS A 1106 -65.05 61.42 21.49
C HIS A 1106 -65.30 61.63 19.98
N ALA A 1107 -66.49 62.08 19.60
CA ALA A 1107 -66.80 62.42 18.20
C ALA A 1107 -66.01 63.65 17.70
N LEU A 1108 -65.72 64.62 18.58
CA LEU A 1108 -64.92 65.82 18.28
C LEU A 1108 -63.40 65.58 18.34
N GLY A 1109 -62.95 64.61 19.15
CA GLY A 1109 -61.54 64.23 19.29
C GLY A 1109 -60.97 63.48 18.07
N ASN A 1110 -61.82 62.91 17.22
CA ASN A 1110 -61.44 62.22 15.98
C ASN A 1110 -61.07 63.14 14.80
N PHE A 1111 -60.92 64.46 15.01
CA PHE A 1111 -60.53 65.42 13.96
C PHE A 1111 -59.03 65.79 13.92
N ARG A 1112 -58.12 64.94 14.42
CA ARG A 1112 -56.67 65.13 14.25
C ARG A 1112 -55.96 63.90 13.69
N SER A 1113 -56.22 63.60 12.41
CA SER A 1113 -55.19 63.34 11.39
C SER A 1113 -55.85 63.02 10.04
N VAL A 1114 -55.68 63.91 9.07
CA VAL A 1114 -55.49 63.51 7.66
C VAL A 1114 -54.00 63.43 7.43
#